data_AF-A0A2D6E0T2-F1
#
_entry.id   AF-A0A2D6E0T2-F1
#
_cell.length_a   1.000
_cell.length_b   1.000
_cell.length_c   1.000
_cell.angle_alpha   90.00
_cell.angle_beta   90.00
_cell.angle_gamma   90.00
#
_symmetry.space_group_name_H-M   'P 1'
#
loop_
_entity.id
_entity.type
_entity.pdbx_description
1 polymer ?
#
loop_
_entity_poly.entity_id
_entity_poly.type
_entity_poly.pdbx_seq_one_letter_code
_entity_poly.pdbx_strand_id
1 'polypeptide(L)'
;GSRFELGHWNDTSYTFTERLTVDSKGRFGFGIAHPEEPFHVRASGNSIRFDSKTSSTNQAAVLLNKYAGGSTTYGYNDLYAGFGLGVHTVGSGHGYLFVGFDRNRDSKIAGTEATFVIDSGGKVGIGNRSPSERLVVGNDLGKISSSGTAFVIGSTHGPAQFVMGSGAADANRSNYSTFAWEGDKNRLTLSTRSDFKKRSDQLVLDSVTGNVGVGTSGVFPKVGVQSTASLTFGDTEFDDVNNGTIALIDSAGTSKTYKIKNDYGATGATEFNAGASRATAAENFAQIVEGSNGHNGTIYAADSASVRFSSGGYDFSDGVVKLTQAAPGVAGNTTITTAASFDDCTDVNASAAFSGGGDSIVYWNPSFNLHVLASGNVDFGVENVANTSSALWVGKQTNGSGILAGRWSSIGYPNNNDVLKINNSGSLAASHITVNSVGKVGISTDSPYSAASNGTDKLHVYGDNTGLIVGNPTGGSSALRLFGSRVSATSSNDTAFIQAGTSTADTSAKLRITRFDSDDANLHKFDVYALSSTFHGSGIFNTARLNSGNLVLNDGWISNDGGNEGIRVDNTGQVGIGVAAPSYQLELSTNSAAKPTSTLWTATSDERVKKNIESIDSAAALDKIMNLRPVSFNFIDEYCECHSIETDSVHCNFIAQEVIDVFPECVVDVGQEFHDHSTGELMFTNLKGLDAHAINIHMLSAIQELKTQLDAANARISQLESN
;
A
#
# COMPACT_ATOMS: atom_id res chain seq x y z
N GLY A 1 29.41 -10.92 100.34
CA GLY A 1 29.72 -9.62 99.74
C GLY A 1 28.68 -9.31 98.68
N SER A 2 28.34 -8.05 98.47
CA SER A 2 27.37 -7.62 97.45
C SER A 2 27.94 -7.61 96.02
N ARG A 3 29.26 -7.81 95.87
CA ARG A 3 29.97 -7.90 94.59
C ARG A 3 31.17 -8.84 94.70
N PHE A 4 31.59 -9.40 93.57
CA PHE A 4 32.84 -10.12 93.39
C PHE A 4 33.66 -9.44 92.30
N GLU A 5 34.91 -9.07 92.58
CA GLU A 5 35.75 -8.29 91.66
C GLU A 5 37.14 -8.91 91.55
N LEU A 6 37.66 -8.99 90.32
CA LEU A 6 39.04 -9.34 90.01
C LEU A 6 39.64 -8.21 89.18
N GLY A 7 40.86 -7.80 89.49
CA GLY A 7 41.42 -6.58 88.93
C GLY A 7 42.91 -6.43 89.12
N HIS A 8 43.45 -5.30 88.66
CA HIS A 8 44.84 -4.95 88.85
C HIS A 8 44.96 -3.97 90.00
N TRP A 9 45.74 -4.33 91.01
CA TRP A 9 46.12 -3.44 92.09
C TRP A 9 47.40 -2.69 91.71
N ASN A 10 47.38 -1.36 91.72
CA ASN A 10 48.57 -0.55 91.51
C ASN A 10 49.14 -0.12 92.86
N ASP A 11 50.26 -0.72 93.27
CA ASP A 11 50.94 -0.41 94.54
C ASP A 11 51.47 1.03 94.62
N THR A 12 51.68 1.68 93.47
CA THR A 12 52.22 3.04 93.43
C THR A 12 51.14 4.09 93.69
N SER A 13 49.92 3.86 93.18
CA SER A 13 48.79 4.78 93.34
C SER A 13 47.77 4.33 94.37
N TYR A 14 47.95 3.14 94.97
CA TYR A 14 46.99 2.50 95.88
C TYR A 14 45.56 2.41 95.30
N THR A 15 45.44 2.26 93.99
CA THR A 15 44.16 2.15 93.29
C THR A 15 43.97 0.74 92.74
N PHE A 16 42.81 0.15 93.00
CA PHE A 16 42.35 -1.05 92.32
C PHE A 16 41.66 -0.67 91.00
N THR A 17 41.97 -1.37 89.92
CA THR A 17 41.26 -1.26 88.64
C THR A 17 40.57 -2.57 88.34
N GLU A 18 39.25 -2.58 88.38
CA GLU A 18 38.42 -3.75 88.14
C GLU A 18 38.61 -4.25 86.69
N ARG A 19 38.89 -5.54 86.53
CA ARG A 19 39.03 -6.23 85.24
C ARG A 19 37.90 -7.21 84.99
N LEU A 20 37.30 -7.77 86.03
CA LEU A 20 36.10 -8.62 86.01
C LEU A 20 35.25 -8.31 87.25
N THR A 21 33.95 -8.18 87.06
CA THR A 21 32.99 -7.84 88.12
C THR A 21 31.75 -8.74 88.04
N VAL A 22 31.28 -9.29 89.15
CA VAL A 22 29.93 -9.86 89.29
C VAL A 22 29.19 -9.03 90.33
N ASP A 23 28.11 -8.38 89.92
CA ASP A 23 27.36 -7.48 90.81
C ASP A 23 26.24 -8.20 91.59
N SER A 24 25.57 -7.45 92.48
CA SER A 24 24.49 -7.97 93.32
C SER A 24 23.23 -8.41 92.55
N LYS A 25 23.13 -8.05 91.26
CA LYS A 25 22.02 -8.45 90.38
C LYS A 25 22.39 -9.67 89.52
N GLY A 26 23.57 -10.26 89.74
CA GLY A 26 24.06 -11.41 88.97
C GLY A 26 24.57 -11.04 87.58
N ARG A 27 24.84 -9.75 87.32
CA ARG A 27 25.38 -9.29 86.04
C ARG A 27 26.89 -9.45 86.03
N PHE A 28 27.42 -9.95 84.93
CA PHE A 28 28.82 -10.29 84.77
C PHE A 28 29.51 -9.28 83.84
N GLY A 29 30.57 -8.61 84.30
CA GLY A 29 31.28 -7.57 83.58
C GLY A 29 32.76 -7.87 83.37
N PHE A 30 33.32 -7.46 82.23
CA PHE A 30 34.78 -7.42 81.98
C PHE A 30 35.20 -5.98 81.69
N GLY A 31 36.21 -5.46 82.40
CA GLY A 31 36.74 -4.10 82.24
C GLY A 31 35.78 -2.98 82.65
N ILE A 32 34.70 -3.30 83.39
CA ILE A 32 33.71 -2.34 83.87
C ILE A 32 33.25 -2.66 85.29
N ALA A 33 33.22 -1.64 86.14
CA ALA A 33 32.85 -1.77 87.56
C ALA A 33 31.33 -1.91 87.77
N HIS A 34 30.51 -1.41 86.83
CA HIS A 34 29.06 -1.42 86.93
C HIS A 34 28.47 -1.97 85.63
N PRO A 35 28.41 -3.31 85.45
CA PRO A 35 27.75 -3.88 84.29
C PRO A 35 26.29 -3.41 84.26
N GLU A 36 25.78 -3.07 83.08
CA GLU A 36 24.41 -2.56 82.92
C GLU A 36 23.49 -3.68 82.42
N GLU A 37 24.07 -4.63 81.67
CA GLU A 37 23.43 -5.83 81.14
C GLU A 37 23.93 -7.10 81.84
N PRO A 38 23.21 -8.24 81.73
CA PRO A 38 23.65 -9.54 82.27
C PRO A 38 25.08 -9.94 81.91
N PHE A 39 25.57 -9.53 80.73
CA PHE A 39 26.97 -9.65 80.32
C PHE A 39 27.44 -8.32 79.70
N HIS A 40 28.41 -7.62 80.32
CA HIS A 40 28.92 -6.31 79.86
C HIS A 40 30.44 -6.33 79.72
N VAL A 41 30.97 -6.27 78.49
CA VAL A 41 32.42 -6.15 78.24
C VAL A 41 32.78 -4.74 77.79
N ARG A 42 33.71 -4.09 78.49
CA ARG A 42 34.31 -2.81 78.13
C ARG A 42 35.79 -3.02 77.78
N ALA A 43 36.14 -2.84 76.52
CA ALA A 43 37.49 -3.03 75.99
C ALA A 43 37.86 -1.94 74.96
N SER A 44 39.15 -1.69 74.77
CA SER A 44 39.69 -0.76 73.76
C SER A 44 40.15 -1.45 72.46
N GLY A 45 39.88 -2.75 72.31
CA GLY A 45 40.16 -3.57 71.11
C GLY A 45 38.97 -4.49 70.81
N ASN A 46 39.21 -5.66 70.19
CA ASN A 46 38.14 -6.64 69.99
C ASN A 46 37.58 -7.10 71.35
N SER A 47 36.33 -6.77 71.66
CA SER A 47 35.71 -7.04 72.96
C SER A 47 35.39 -8.52 73.17
N ILE A 48 35.00 -9.23 72.11
CA ILE A 48 34.72 -10.67 72.12
C ILE A 48 35.31 -11.26 70.84
N ARG A 49 36.10 -12.33 70.98
CA ARG A 49 36.71 -13.07 69.88
C ARG A 49 36.31 -14.54 70.01
N PHE A 50 35.82 -15.12 68.91
CA PHE A 50 35.47 -16.54 68.83
C PHE A 50 36.47 -17.24 67.90
N ASP A 51 37.41 -18.00 68.47
CA ASP A 51 38.34 -18.82 67.71
C ASP A 51 37.86 -20.28 67.74
N SER A 52 37.67 -20.90 66.57
CA SER A 52 37.40 -22.34 66.49
C SER A 52 38.67 -23.08 66.07
N LYS A 53 39.23 -23.88 66.98
CA LYS A 53 40.36 -24.79 66.72
C LYS A 53 39.88 -26.24 66.78
N THR A 54 38.84 -26.57 66.02
CA THR A 54 38.34 -27.94 65.90
C THR A 54 39.02 -28.68 64.75
N SER A 55 39.20 -30.00 64.87
CA SER A 55 39.71 -30.85 63.78
C SER A 55 38.75 -30.94 62.58
N SER A 56 37.49 -30.56 62.76
CA SER A 56 36.51 -30.37 61.70
C SER A 56 36.36 -28.88 61.40
N THR A 57 36.70 -28.48 60.18
CA THR A 57 36.51 -27.11 59.68
C THR A 57 35.03 -26.78 59.40
N ASN A 58 34.11 -27.72 59.64
CA ASN A 58 32.76 -27.74 59.07
C ASN A 58 31.65 -27.59 60.10
N GLN A 59 31.86 -26.90 61.23
CA GLN A 59 30.85 -26.69 62.27
C GLN A 59 30.72 -25.21 62.67
N ALA A 60 29.52 -24.80 63.07
CA ALA A 60 29.28 -23.46 63.60
C ALA A 60 30.09 -23.20 64.89
N ALA A 61 30.70 -22.02 64.99
CA ALA A 61 31.52 -21.61 66.14
C ALA A 61 30.69 -20.92 67.23
N VAL A 62 29.51 -20.39 66.87
CA VAL A 62 28.56 -19.76 67.78
C VAL A 62 27.19 -20.40 67.56
N LEU A 63 26.55 -20.82 68.65
CA LEU A 63 25.20 -21.39 68.65
C LEU A 63 24.27 -20.50 69.47
N LEU A 64 23.13 -20.14 68.88
CA LEU A 64 22.07 -19.36 69.50
C LEU A 64 20.83 -20.25 69.59
N ASN A 65 20.53 -20.72 70.80
CA ASN A 65 19.46 -21.67 71.06
C ASN A 65 18.30 -21.00 71.80
N LYS A 66 17.08 -21.36 71.41
CA LYS A 66 15.85 -20.98 72.10
C LYS A 66 15.14 -22.25 72.58
N TYR A 67 14.87 -22.32 73.88
CA TYR A 67 14.11 -23.41 74.49
C TYR A 67 12.60 -23.12 74.45
N ALA A 68 11.81 -24.18 74.42
CA ALA A 68 10.35 -24.11 74.50
C ALA A 68 9.90 -23.49 75.83
N GLY A 69 8.85 -22.66 75.78
CA GLY A 69 8.31 -22.03 76.99
C GLY A 69 7.64 -23.07 77.91
N GLY A 70 7.87 -22.96 79.21
CA GLY A 70 7.20 -23.80 80.23
C GLY A 70 8.01 -24.98 80.76
N SER A 71 9.21 -25.26 80.21
CA SER A 71 10.14 -26.25 80.78
C SER A 71 11.09 -25.59 81.78
N THR A 72 11.22 -26.16 82.97
CA THR A 72 12.25 -25.79 83.97
C THR A 72 13.54 -26.58 83.77
N THR A 73 13.53 -27.55 82.84
CA THR A 73 14.65 -28.42 82.54
C THR A 73 15.17 -28.01 81.16
N TYR A 74 16.25 -27.25 81.09
CA TYR A 74 16.84 -26.78 79.82
C TYR A 74 17.60 -27.92 79.11
N GLY A 75 16.91 -29.03 78.84
CA GLY A 75 17.44 -30.23 78.22
C GLY A 75 17.40 -30.18 76.69
N TYR A 76 18.11 -31.11 76.07
CA TYR A 76 18.17 -31.26 74.61
C TYR A 76 16.79 -31.39 73.95
N ASN A 77 15.88 -32.14 74.59
CA ASN A 77 14.53 -32.38 74.07
C ASN A 77 13.62 -31.14 74.15
N ASP A 78 14.02 -30.12 74.90
CA ASP A 78 13.27 -28.88 75.11
C ASP A 78 13.71 -27.74 74.17
N LEU A 79 14.66 -28.00 73.26
CA LEU A 79 15.09 -27.04 72.23
C LEU A 79 13.97 -26.80 71.20
N TYR A 80 13.55 -25.54 71.07
CA TYR A 80 12.54 -25.10 70.10
C TYR A 80 13.17 -24.76 68.75
N ALA A 81 14.29 -24.04 68.76
CA ALA A 81 15.06 -23.69 67.55
C ALA A 81 16.52 -23.37 67.91
N GLY A 82 17.44 -23.74 67.04
CA GLY A 82 18.86 -23.41 67.14
C GLY A 82 19.39 -22.82 65.84
N PHE A 83 20.14 -21.72 65.93
CA PHE A 83 20.84 -21.10 64.81
C PHE A 83 22.33 -21.02 65.08
N GLY A 84 23.13 -21.29 64.04
CA GLY A 84 24.58 -21.34 64.15
C GLY A 84 25.22 -20.35 63.21
N LEU A 85 26.27 -19.67 63.69
CA LEU A 85 27.17 -18.87 62.88
C LEU A 85 28.53 -19.56 62.84
N GLY A 86 29.04 -19.81 61.64
CA GLY A 86 30.29 -20.52 61.44
C GLY A 86 31.11 -19.99 60.29
N VAL A 87 32.40 -20.27 60.32
CA VAL A 87 33.28 -20.09 59.17
C VAL A 87 33.80 -21.48 58.81
N HIS A 88 33.65 -21.87 57.55
CA HIS A 88 34.22 -23.11 57.03
C HIS A 88 35.31 -22.78 56.02
N THR A 89 36.39 -23.53 56.07
CA THR A 89 37.52 -23.40 55.14
C THR A 89 37.85 -24.76 54.56
N VAL A 90 38.08 -24.84 53.24
CA VAL A 90 38.69 -25.99 52.59
C VAL A 90 40.19 -25.72 52.37
N GLY A 91 40.99 -26.79 52.29
CA GLY A 91 42.46 -26.71 52.18
C GLY A 91 43.04 -25.99 50.96
N SER A 92 42.20 -25.39 50.10
CA SER A 92 42.57 -24.60 48.92
C SER A 92 42.52 -23.08 49.13
N GLY A 93 42.30 -22.60 50.37
CA GLY A 93 42.19 -21.15 50.65
C GLY A 93 40.81 -20.55 50.35
N HIS A 94 39.88 -21.34 49.81
CA HIS A 94 38.48 -21.01 49.70
C HIS A 94 37.78 -21.30 51.04
N GLY A 95 37.09 -20.30 51.58
CA GLY A 95 36.29 -20.43 52.79
C GLY A 95 34.97 -19.69 52.65
N TYR A 96 34.09 -19.86 53.62
CA TYR A 96 32.84 -19.13 53.65
C TYR A 96 32.34 -18.92 55.07
N LEU A 97 31.73 -17.76 55.30
CA LEU A 97 30.88 -17.49 56.46
C LEU A 97 29.51 -18.09 56.20
N PHE A 98 28.93 -18.79 57.17
CA PHE A 98 27.60 -19.37 57.02
C PHE A 98 26.70 -19.19 58.24
N VAL A 99 25.40 -19.18 57.94
CA VAL A 99 24.32 -19.37 58.90
C VAL A 99 23.60 -20.67 58.55
N GLY A 100 23.31 -21.50 59.55
CA GLY A 100 22.53 -22.72 59.38
C GLY A 100 21.53 -22.94 60.52
N PHE A 101 20.65 -23.91 60.32
CA PHE A 101 19.61 -24.29 61.29
C PHE A 101 19.92 -25.67 61.85
N ASP A 102 19.83 -25.81 63.17
CA ASP A 102 20.00 -27.09 63.86
C ASP A 102 18.73 -27.94 63.70
N ARG A 103 18.67 -28.68 62.59
CA ARG A 103 17.45 -29.41 62.19
C ARG A 103 17.24 -30.69 62.98
N ASN A 104 18.31 -31.34 63.41
CA ASN A 104 18.30 -32.59 64.18
C ASN A 104 18.40 -32.34 65.70
N ARG A 105 18.53 -31.08 66.12
CA ARG A 105 18.66 -30.57 67.48
C ARG A 105 19.98 -30.94 68.16
N ASP A 106 20.99 -31.39 67.42
CA ASP A 106 22.21 -31.99 67.97
C ASP A 106 23.24 -31.01 68.51
N SER A 107 22.90 -29.71 68.51
CA SER A 107 23.77 -28.61 68.86
C SER A 107 25.04 -28.58 67.99
N LYS A 108 24.98 -29.11 66.76
CA LYS A 108 26.04 -29.05 65.77
C LYS A 108 25.43 -28.69 64.43
N ILE A 109 25.74 -27.49 63.96
CA ILE A 109 25.32 -27.07 62.62
C ILE A 109 26.52 -27.26 61.72
N ALA A 110 26.41 -28.23 60.82
CA ALA A 110 27.43 -28.48 59.83
C ALA A 110 27.37 -27.42 58.72
N GLY A 111 28.51 -27.11 58.11
CA GLY A 111 28.53 -26.21 56.95
C GLY A 111 27.73 -26.74 55.75
N THR A 112 27.42 -28.04 55.70
CA THR A 112 26.50 -28.66 54.74
C THR A 112 25.03 -28.29 54.95
N GLU A 113 24.68 -27.78 56.13
CA GLU A 113 23.32 -27.37 56.51
C GLU A 113 23.14 -25.84 56.41
N ALA A 114 24.11 -25.16 55.78
CA ALA A 114 24.07 -23.72 55.59
C ALA A 114 22.87 -23.29 54.74
N THR A 115 22.10 -22.35 55.27
CA THR A 115 20.98 -21.70 54.59
C THR A 115 21.34 -20.31 54.06
N PHE A 116 22.40 -19.69 54.61
CA PHE A 116 22.97 -18.46 54.11
C PHE A 116 24.49 -18.56 54.12
N VAL A 117 25.14 -18.17 53.03
CA VAL A 117 26.59 -18.26 52.86
C VAL A 117 27.14 -16.98 52.25
N ILE A 118 28.28 -16.49 52.75
CA ILE A 118 29.14 -15.53 52.07
C ILE A 118 30.48 -16.21 51.84
N ASP A 119 30.82 -16.46 50.58
CA ASP A 119 32.10 -17.07 50.24
C ASP A 119 33.27 -16.07 50.36
N SER A 120 34.49 -16.60 50.38
CA SER A 120 35.72 -15.81 50.48
C SER A 120 36.00 -14.94 49.25
N GLY A 121 35.24 -15.13 48.15
CA GLY A 121 35.23 -14.28 46.96
C GLY A 121 34.16 -13.18 46.99
N GLY A 122 33.38 -13.07 48.08
CA GLY A 122 32.33 -12.06 48.26
C GLY A 122 30.98 -12.42 47.62
N LYS A 123 30.77 -13.68 47.24
CA LYS A 123 29.49 -14.16 46.68
C LYS A 123 28.55 -14.59 47.79
N VAL A 124 27.26 -14.29 47.62
CA VAL A 124 26.22 -14.58 48.60
C VAL A 124 25.29 -15.67 48.09
N GLY A 125 25.11 -16.73 48.89
CA GLY A 125 24.17 -17.80 48.63
C GLY A 125 23.05 -17.82 49.67
N ILE A 126 21.79 -17.85 49.23
CA ILE A 126 20.61 -18.06 50.09
C ILE A 126 19.98 -19.38 49.66
N GLY A 127 20.05 -20.40 50.52
CA GLY A 127 19.70 -21.79 50.18
C GLY A 127 20.71 -22.48 49.24
N ASN A 128 21.84 -21.82 48.95
CA ASN A 128 22.94 -22.35 48.14
C ASN A 128 24.27 -22.22 48.88
N ARG A 129 24.98 -23.35 49.05
CA ARG A 129 26.25 -23.38 49.77
C ARG A 129 27.45 -22.95 48.93
N SER A 130 27.32 -23.02 47.60
CA SER A 130 28.42 -22.80 46.66
C SER A 130 27.98 -21.85 45.54
N PRO A 131 27.67 -20.57 45.86
CA PRO A 131 27.19 -19.63 44.85
C PRO A 131 28.24 -19.44 43.76
N SER A 132 27.92 -19.79 42.51
CA SER A 132 28.85 -19.53 41.39
C SER A 132 28.86 -18.06 40.94
N GLU A 133 27.87 -17.27 41.36
CA GLU A 133 27.67 -15.85 41.04
C GLU A 133 27.50 -14.95 42.28
N ARG A 134 27.49 -13.62 42.09
CA ARG A 134 27.47 -12.63 43.19
C ARG A 134 26.33 -12.82 44.20
N LEU A 135 25.12 -13.13 43.72
CA LEU A 135 23.97 -13.47 44.55
C LEU A 135 23.20 -14.63 43.91
N VAL A 136 23.14 -15.75 44.61
CA VAL A 136 22.38 -16.94 44.20
C VAL A 136 21.31 -17.23 45.25
N VAL A 137 20.05 -17.34 44.81
CA VAL A 137 18.91 -17.72 45.66
C VAL A 137 18.33 -19.03 45.15
N GLY A 138 18.34 -20.08 45.99
CA GLY A 138 17.91 -21.42 45.60
C GLY A 138 19.01 -22.19 44.85
N ASN A 139 18.64 -22.97 43.84
CA ASN A 139 19.60 -23.77 43.08
C ASN A 139 20.34 -22.89 42.07
N ASP A 140 21.62 -23.20 41.83
CA ASP A 140 22.43 -22.54 40.82
C ASP A 140 22.12 -23.11 39.42
N LEU A 141 22.05 -22.27 38.39
CA LEU A 141 22.01 -22.71 36.98
C LEU A 141 23.42 -22.95 36.40
N GLY A 142 24.47 -22.63 37.17
CA GLY A 142 25.85 -22.59 36.72
C GLY A 142 26.22 -21.24 36.09
N LYS A 143 27.49 -21.10 35.69
CA LYS A 143 27.97 -19.89 35.00
C LYS A 143 27.31 -19.77 33.63
N ILE A 144 26.49 -18.74 33.44
CA ILE A 144 25.80 -18.46 32.17
C ILE A 144 26.73 -17.74 31.17
N SER A 145 27.88 -17.18 31.61
CA SER A 145 28.89 -16.60 30.72
C SER A 145 30.32 -16.67 31.29
N SER A 146 31.32 -16.46 30.43
CA SER A 146 32.74 -16.35 30.82
C SER A 146 33.06 -15.08 31.60
N SER A 147 32.15 -14.10 31.64
CA SER A 147 32.32 -12.83 32.34
C SER A 147 30.99 -12.27 32.89
N GLY A 148 30.42 -12.98 33.86
CA GLY A 148 29.48 -12.45 34.85
C GLY A 148 28.00 -12.38 34.44
N THR A 149 27.14 -12.79 35.37
CA THR A 149 25.71 -12.45 35.45
C THR A 149 25.41 -11.86 36.84
N ALA A 150 24.53 -10.87 36.93
CA ALA A 150 24.32 -10.12 38.19
C ALA A 150 23.35 -10.80 39.17
N PHE A 151 22.41 -11.62 38.68
CA PHE A 151 21.35 -12.24 39.47
C PHE A 151 20.86 -13.52 38.79
N VAL A 152 20.95 -14.67 39.46
CA VAL A 152 20.51 -15.98 38.93
C VAL A 152 19.37 -16.51 39.81
N ILE A 153 18.21 -16.77 39.19
CA ILE A 153 17.10 -17.52 39.78
C ILE A 153 16.99 -18.84 39.02
N GLY A 154 17.17 -19.96 39.71
CA GLY A 154 17.14 -21.30 39.13
C GLY A 154 16.40 -22.31 39.98
N SER A 155 15.84 -23.32 39.33
CA SER A 155 15.31 -24.51 39.99
C SER A 155 15.81 -25.77 39.28
N THR A 156 16.12 -26.82 40.05
CA THR A 156 16.41 -28.14 39.50
C THR A 156 15.14 -28.92 39.14
N HIS A 157 13.99 -28.53 39.71
CA HIS A 157 12.69 -29.15 39.46
C HIS A 157 11.59 -28.06 39.43
N GLY A 158 10.79 -28.01 38.36
CA GLY A 158 9.71 -27.03 38.19
C GLY A 158 10.17 -25.63 37.73
N PRO A 159 9.26 -24.64 37.68
CA PRO A 159 9.52 -23.34 37.08
C PRO A 159 10.43 -22.46 37.96
N ALA A 160 11.35 -21.74 37.31
CA ALA A 160 12.09 -20.64 37.92
C ALA A 160 11.36 -19.33 37.60
N GLN A 161 11.02 -18.53 38.62
CA GLN A 161 10.21 -17.32 38.43
C GLN A 161 10.74 -16.13 39.21
N PHE A 162 10.71 -14.98 38.57
CA PHE A 162 10.79 -13.68 39.23
C PHE A 162 9.37 -13.12 39.35
N VAL A 163 8.96 -12.80 40.58
CA VAL A 163 7.63 -12.28 40.89
C VAL A 163 7.76 -10.85 41.38
N MET A 164 7.09 -9.91 40.71
CA MET A 164 6.98 -8.52 41.14
C MET A 164 5.50 -8.18 41.33
N GLY A 165 5.13 -7.58 42.44
CA GLY A 165 3.72 -7.31 42.72
C GLY A 165 3.46 -6.67 44.07
N SER A 166 2.18 -6.41 44.34
CA SER A 166 1.68 -5.87 45.59
C SER A 166 0.42 -6.63 46.01
N GLY A 167 0.23 -6.87 47.30
CA GLY A 167 -0.91 -7.67 47.73
C GLY A 167 -1.00 -7.97 49.22
N ALA A 168 -2.03 -8.75 49.55
CA ALA A 168 -2.34 -9.23 50.90
C ALA A 168 -1.50 -10.48 51.25
N ALA A 169 -1.63 -10.98 52.49
CA ALA A 169 -0.89 -12.16 52.99
C ALA A 169 -1.14 -13.49 52.21
N ASP A 170 -2.05 -13.50 51.23
CA ASP A 170 -2.38 -14.66 50.40
C ASP A 170 -2.04 -14.38 48.93
N ALA A 171 -1.26 -15.28 48.33
CA ALA A 171 -0.89 -15.24 46.91
C ALA A 171 -2.12 -15.27 45.99
N ASN A 172 -3.24 -15.87 46.43
CA ASN A 172 -4.47 -15.89 45.64
C ASN A 172 -5.18 -14.54 45.53
N ARG A 173 -4.84 -13.61 46.43
CA ARG A 173 -5.47 -12.29 46.56
C ARG A 173 -4.55 -11.15 46.13
N SER A 174 -3.33 -11.47 45.68
CA SER A 174 -2.30 -10.50 45.35
C SER A 174 -2.28 -10.16 43.86
N ASN A 175 -1.97 -8.91 43.54
CA ASN A 175 -1.76 -8.44 42.17
C ASN A 175 -0.27 -8.50 41.86
N TYR A 176 0.12 -9.37 40.93
CA TYR A 176 1.53 -9.55 40.60
C TYR A 176 1.69 -9.93 39.14
N SER A 177 2.86 -9.63 38.60
CA SER A 177 3.36 -10.21 37.35
C SER A 177 4.43 -11.25 37.66
N THR A 178 4.46 -12.29 36.83
CA THR A 178 5.45 -13.35 36.88
C THR A 178 6.21 -13.37 35.57
N PHE A 179 7.52 -13.30 35.65
CA PHE A 179 8.42 -13.62 34.55
C PHE A 179 9.01 -15.00 34.85
N ALA A 180 8.61 -16.03 34.10
CA ALA A 180 8.85 -17.41 34.45
C ALA A 180 9.44 -18.24 33.31
N TRP A 181 10.45 -19.05 33.63
CA TRP A 181 10.91 -20.13 32.76
C TRP A 181 10.20 -21.42 33.14
N GLU A 182 9.38 -21.95 32.22
CA GLU A 182 8.69 -23.22 32.39
C GLU A 182 9.56 -24.36 31.82
N GLY A 183 10.38 -24.98 32.66
CA GLY A 183 11.33 -26.03 32.26
C GLY A 183 10.69 -27.18 31.47
N ASP A 184 9.55 -27.71 31.93
CA ASP A 184 8.89 -28.86 31.27
C ASP A 184 8.33 -28.51 29.88
N LYS A 185 8.07 -27.23 29.62
CA LYS A 185 7.52 -26.73 28.35
C LYS A 185 8.52 -25.95 27.52
N ASN A 186 9.76 -25.80 27.99
CA ASN A 186 10.83 -25.08 27.30
C ASN A 186 10.40 -23.68 26.79
N ARG A 187 9.69 -22.93 27.62
CA ARG A 187 9.17 -21.60 27.23
C ARG A 187 9.37 -20.55 28.33
N LEU A 188 9.57 -19.31 27.88
CA LEU A 188 9.61 -18.13 28.73
C LEU A 188 8.25 -17.43 28.69
N THR A 189 7.64 -17.17 29.84
CA THR A 189 6.31 -16.57 29.95
C THR A 189 6.31 -15.30 30.80
N LEU A 190 5.52 -14.31 30.37
CA LEU A 190 5.11 -13.16 31.18
C LEU A 190 3.61 -13.26 31.43
N SER A 191 3.22 -13.45 32.68
CA SER A 191 1.80 -13.55 33.08
C SER A 191 1.47 -12.50 34.12
N THR A 192 0.22 -12.05 34.16
CA THR A 192 -0.29 -11.14 35.19
C THR A 192 -1.44 -11.77 35.95
N ARG A 193 -1.59 -11.40 37.22
CA ARG A 193 -2.75 -11.71 38.04
C ARG A 193 -3.38 -10.40 38.51
N SER A 194 -4.69 -10.28 38.32
CA SER A 194 -5.48 -9.19 38.89
C SER A 194 -6.88 -9.69 39.23
N ASP A 195 -7.55 -9.05 40.20
CA ASP A 195 -8.92 -9.40 40.62
C ASP A 195 -9.10 -10.89 40.95
N PHE A 196 -8.16 -11.45 41.72
CA PHE A 196 -8.14 -12.86 42.13
C PHE A 196 -7.99 -13.86 40.98
N LYS A 197 -7.86 -13.42 39.72
CA LYS A 197 -7.80 -14.27 38.52
C LYS A 197 -6.46 -14.16 37.80
N LYS A 198 -5.91 -15.30 37.38
CA LYS A 198 -4.77 -15.33 36.45
C LYS A 198 -5.26 -14.81 35.09
N ARG A 199 -4.59 -13.81 34.53
CA ARG A 199 -4.79 -13.38 33.15
C ARG A 199 -3.99 -14.30 32.23
N SER A 200 -4.42 -14.39 30.97
CA SER A 200 -3.65 -15.11 29.96
C SER A 200 -2.22 -14.59 29.90
N ASP A 201 -1.30 -15.47 29.50
CA ASP A 201 0.11 -15.10 29.32
C ASP A 201 0.18 -13.96 28.28
N GLN A 202 0.80 -12.84 28.63
CA GLN A 202 0.88 -11.65 27.79
C GLN A 202 2.04 -11.71 26.80
N LEU A 203 3.08 -12.49 27.12
CA LEU A 203 4.18 -12.81 26.23
C LEU A 203 4.60 -14.26 26.47
N VAL A 204 4.75 -15.03 25.41
CA VAL A 204 5.31 -16.38 25.45
C VAL A 204 6.39 -16.49 24.38
N LEU A 205 7.62 -16.80 24.77
CA LEU A 205 8.70 -17.18 23.85
C LEU A 205 8.89 -18.69 23.99
N ASP A 206 8.56 -19.43 22.94
CA ASP A 206 8.71 -20.89 22.90
C ASP A 206 10.03 -21.25 22.23
N SER A 207 10.95 -21.83 23.00
CA SER A 207 12.28 -22.19 22.49
C SER A 207 12.30 -23.45 21.63
N VAL A 208 11.25 -24.27 21.67
CA VAL A 208 11.12 -25.48 20.85
C VAL A 208 10.63 -25.12 19.46
N THR A 209 9.66 -24.22 19.38
CA THR A 209 9.03 -23.85 18.09
C THR A 209 9.56 -22.55 17.50
N GLY A 210 10.31 -21.75 18.26
CA GLY A 210 10.78 -20.42 17.85
C GLY A 210 9.68 -19.35 17.82
N ASN A 211 8.49 -19.69 18.30
CA ASN A 211 7.32 -18.83 18.22
C ASN A 211 7.30 -17.78 19.33
N VAL A 212 6.70 -16.62 19.00
CA VAL A 212 6.45 -15.52 19.92
C VAL A 212 4.95 -15.27 19.98
N GLY A 213 4.33 -15.59 21.12
CA GLY A 213 2.94 -15.25 21.41
C GLY A 213 2.83 -13.94 22.18
N VAL A 214 1.95 -13.03 21.75
CA VAL A 214 1.69 -11.75 22.43
C VAL A 214 0.19 -11.64 22.76
N GLY A 215 -0.15 -11.62 24.05
CA GLY A 215 -1.52 -11.66 24.54
C GLY A 215 -2.15 -13.06 24.39
N THR A 216 -3.43 -13.13 24.03
CA THR A 216 -4.13 -14.41 23.79
C THR A 216 -3.74 -15.09 22.47
N SER A 217 -2.75 -14.58 21.75
CA SER A 217 -2.28 -15.19 20.50
C SER A 217 -1.27 -16.31 20.79
N GLY A 218 -1.78 -17.54 20.79
CA GLY A 218 -1.01 -18.72 20.39
C GLY A 218 -0.05 -19.32 21.41
N VAL A 219 -0.58 -20.09 22.37
CA VAL A 219 -0.15 -21.48 22.63
C VAL A 219 -1.39 -22.24 23.13
N PHE A 220 -2.12 -22.93 22.24
CA PHE A 220 -3.19 -23.83 22.66
C PHE A 220 -2.59 -25.14 23.18
N PRO A 221 -3.18 -25.77 24.23
CA PRO A 221 -2.73 -27.07 24.69
C PRO A 221 -2.97 -28.15 23.62
N LYS A 222 -2.01 -29.07 23.51
CA LYS A 222 -1.97 -30.24 22.63
C LYS A 222 -3.24 -31.09 22.78
N VAL A 223 -4.03 -31.28 21.71
CA VAL A 223 -5.18 -32.20 21.69
C VAL A 223 -4.74 -33.48 20.98
N GLY A 224 -4.58 -34.58 21.73
CA GLY A 224 -4.22 -35.87 21.11
C GLY A 224 -5.40 -36.48 20.35
N VAL A 225 -5.11 -37.24 19.30
CA VAL A 225 -6.11 -38.03 18.55
C VAL A 225 -6.17 -39.44 19.11
N GLN A 226 -7.36 -40.02 19.26
CA GLN A 226 -7.52 -41.41 19.72
C GLN A 226 -7.12 -42.40 18.62
N SER A 227 -6.45 -43.48 19.00
CA SER A 227 -6.12 -44.58 18.10
C SER A 227 -7.29 -45.56 17.98
N THR A 228 -7.45 -46.14 16.79
CA THR A 228 -8.55 -47.05 16.48
C THR A 228 -8.05 -48.32 15.81
N ALA A 229 -8.82 -49.39 15.91
CA ALA A 229 -8.73 -50.60 15.11
C ALA A 229 -10.16 -51.06 14.80
N SER A 230 -10.34 -51.79 13.71
CA SER A 230 -11.66 -52.31 13.33
C SER A 230 -11.56 -53.74 12.87
N LEU A 231 -12.61 -54.51 13.09
CA LEU A 231 -12.83 -55.81 12.47
C LEU A 231 -14.27 -55.90 11.97
N THR A 232 -14.52 -56.83 11.05
CA THR A 232 -15.87 -57.13 10.54
C THR A 232 -16.10 -58.62 10.62
N PHE A 233 -17.10 -59.06 11.39
CA PHE A 233 -17.51 -60.47 11.40
C PHE A 233 -18.10 -60.86 10.05
N GLY A 234 -17.72 -62.02 9.53
CA GLY A 234 -18.13 -62.49 8.20
C GLY A 234 -19.62 -62.83 8.14
N ASP A 235 -20.23 -62.72 6.97
CA ASP A 235 -21.67 -62.98 6.83
C ASP A 235 -22.04 -64.46 6.88
N THR A 236 -21.09 -65.34 6.56
CA THR A 236 -21.21 -66.80 6.73
C THR A 236 -20.21 -67.39 7.71
N GLU A 237 -19.15 -66.64 8.03
CA GLU A 237 -17.96 -67.12 8.74
C GLU A 237 -18.01 -66.80 10.25
N PHE A 238 -18.88 -65.91 10.70
CA PHE A 238 -18.91 -65.41 12.08
C PHE A 238 -19.00 -66.52 13.16
N ASP A 239 -19.48 -67.70 12.81
CA ASP A 239 -19.60 -68.88 13.66
C ASP A 239 -18.78 -70.11 13.20
N ASP A 240 -17.86 -69.96 12.25
CA ASP A 240 -17.05 -71.08 11.73
C ASP A 240 -16.02 -71.61 12.74
N VAL A 241 -15.59 -70.78 13.68
CA VAL A 241 -14.54 -71.14 14.65
C VAL A 241 -15.09 -71.19 16.07
N ASN A 242 -14.85 -72.32 16.73
CA ASN A 242 -15.03 -72.45 18.17
C ASN A 242 -13.71 -72.19 18.89
N ASN A 243 -13.74 -71.32 19.91
CA ASN A 243 -12.60 -70.99 20.76
C ASN A 243 -11.49 -70.14 20.10
N GLY A 244 -11.78 -69.48 18.98
CA GLY A 244 -10.90 -68.43 18.45
C GLY A 244 -10.72 -67.29 19.46
N THR A 245 -9.53 -66.68 19.50
CA THR A 245 -9.23 -65.61 20.47
C THR A 245 -8.66 -64.34 19.85
N ILE A 246 -9.07 -63.19 20.38
CA ILE A 246 -8.49 -61.87 20.12
C ILE A 246 -8.05 -61.20 21.43
N ALA A 247 -6.80 -60.77 21.50
CA ALA A 247 -6.23 -60.06 22.63
C ALA A 247 -6.09 -58.56 22.31
N LEU A 248 -6.60 -57.72 23.22
CA LEU A 248 -6.51 -56.26 23.14
C LEU A 248 -5.71 -55.74 24.33
N ILE A 249 -4.89 -54.71 24.11
CA ILE A 249 -4.08 -54.07 25.15
C ILE A 249 -4.47 -52.59 25.23
N ASP A 250 -4.88 -52.10 26.40
CA ASP A 250 -5.17 -50.67 26.58
C ASP A 250 -3.90 -49.81 26.75
N SER A 251 -4.05 -48.49 26.67
CA SER A 251 -2.93 -47.53 26.86
C SER A 251 -2.23 -47.60 28.23
N ALA A 252 -2.86 -48.22 29.24
CA ALA A 252 -2.27 -48.45 30.56
C ALA A 252 -1.49 -49.79 30.63
N GLY A 253 -1.51 -50.58 29.55
CA GLY A 253 -0.85 -51.89 29.45
C GLY A 253 -1.72 -53.06 29.90
N THR A 254 -3.02 -52.84 30.19
CA THR A 254 -3.93 -53.94 30.57
C THR A 254 -4.22 -54.78 29.33
N SER A 255 -3.89 -56.08 29.38
CA SER A 255 -4.19 -57.03 28.31
C SER A 255 -5.39 -57.90 28.66
N LYS A 256 -6.35 -58.04 27.73
CA LYS A 256 -7.51 -58.92 27.85
C LYS A 256 -7.66 -59.76 26.58
N THR A 257 -7.90 -61.06 26.75
CA THR A 257 -8.14 -62.00 25.65
C THR A 257 -9.62 -62.39 25.63
N TYR A 258 -10.28 -62.09 24.52
CA TYR A 258 -11.68 -62.42 24.26
C TYR A 258 -11.77 -63.67 23.40
N LYS A 259 -12.69 -64.57 23.74
CA LYS A 259 -12.85 -65.87 23.06
C LYS A 259 -14.25 -66.01 22.48
N ILE A 260 -14.33 -66.36 21.20
CA ILE A 260 -15.61 -66.65 20.53
C ILE A 260 -16.06 -68.08 20.75
N LYS A 261 -17.38 -68.28 20.93
CA LYS A 261 -18.04 -69.57 21.11
C LYS A 261 -19.17 -69.72 20.08
N ASN A 262 -19.02 -70.61 19.12
CA ASN A 262 -20.05 -70.91 18.13
C ASN A 262 -21.08 -71.95 18.62
N ASP A 263 -20.81 -72.59 19.75
CA ASP A 263 -21.65 -73.60 20.40
C ASP A 263 -22.64 -73.02 21.43
N TYR A 264 -22.77 -71.69 21.48
CA TYR A 264 -23.57 -70.95 22.49
C TYR A 264 -23.13 -71.20 23.94
N GLY A 265 -21.93 -71.76 24.16
CA GLY A 265 -21.42 -72.18 25.46
C GLY A 265 -20.59 -71.13 26.23
N ALA A 266 -20.63 -69.84 25.85
CA ALA A 266 -19.85 -68.81 26.55
C ALA A 266 -20.27 -68.69 28.02
N THR A 267 -19.33 -68.97 28.92
CA THR A 267 -19.54 -68.91 30.38
C THR A 267 -18.39 -68.22 31.11
N GLY A 268 -17.22 -68.10 30.48
CA GLY A 268 -16.07 -67.38 31.01
C GLY A 268 -16.21 -65.86 30.95
N ALA A 269 -15.48 -65.17 31.82
CA ALA A 269 -15.57 -63.72 32.02
C ALA A 269 -15.16 -62.86 30.80
N THR A 270 -14.47 -63.44 29.81
CA THR A 270 -14.11 -62.82 28.53
C THR A 270 -14.50 -63.71 27.34
N GLU A 271 -15.53 -64.54 27.50
CA GLU A 271 -16.08 -65.36 26.43
C GLU A 271 -17.36 -64.71 25.89
N PHE A 272 -17.58 -64.78 24.58
CA PHE A 272 -18.78 -64.28 23.94
C PHE A 272 -19.29 -65.28 22.91
N ASN A 273 -20.61 -65.35 22.74
CA ASN A 273 -21.23 -66.23 21.77
C ASN A 273 -21.21 -65.58 20.37
N ALA A 274 -20.91 -66.34 19.34
CA ALA A 274 -21.07 -65.91 17.94
C ALA A 274 -22.53 -65.51 17.65
N GLY A 275 -23.49 -66.19 18.28
CA GLY A 275 -24.91 -65.90 18.14
C GLY A 275 -25.47 -66.42 16.81
N ALA A 276 -26.60 -65.85 16.37
CA ALA A 276 -27.34 -66.34 15.19
C ALA A 276 -27.02 -65.57 13.90
N SER A 277 -26.23 -64.50 13.98
CA SER A 277 -25.85 -63.66 12.85
C SER A 277 -24.56 -62.90 13.16
N ARG A 278 -23.86 -62.43 12.13
CA ARG A 278 -22.70 -61.52 12.27
C ARG A 278 -23.00 -60.28 13.13
N ALA A 279 -24.24 -59.77 13.07
CA ALA A 279 -24.67 -58.62 13.85
C ALA A 279 -24.70 -58.94 15.35
N THR A 280 -25.22 -60.13 15.69
CA THR A 280 -25.22 -60.65 17.05
C THR A 280 -23.80 -60.94 17.55
N ALA A 281 -22.91 -61.46 16.69
CA ALA A 281 -21.50 -61.67 17.02
C ALA A 281 -20.79 -60.34 17.36
N ALA A 282 -20.98 -59.33 16.51
CA ALA A 282 -20.44 -57.98 16.69
C ALA A 282 -20.94 -57.32 17.97
N GLU A 283 -22.25 -57.40 18.25
CA GLU A 283 -22.85 -56.85 19.46
C GLU A 283 -22.33 -57.55 20.73
N ASN A 284 -22.28 -58.89 20.73
CA ASN A 284 -21.76 -59.66 21.86
C ASN A 284 -20.27 -59.36 22.12
N PHE A 285 -19.48 -59.19 21.06
CA PHE A 285 -18.08 -58.79 21.16
C PHE A 285 -17.93 -57.36 21.73
N ALA A 286 -18.71 -56.40 21.23
CA ALA A 286 -18.71 -55.03 21.72
C ALA A 286 -19.10 -54.95 23.22
N GLN A 287 -20.12 -55.72 23.62
CA GLN A 287 -20.57 -55.81 24.99
C GLN A 287 -19.49 -56.33 25.94
N ILE A 288 -18.79 -57.41 25.57
CA ILE A 288 -17.77 -57.99 26.46
C ILE A 288 -16.51 -57.12 26.55
N VAL A 289 -16.15 -56.41 25.48
CA VAL A 289 -15.03 -55.44 25.48
C VAL A 289 -15.33 -54.26 26.41
N GLU A 290 -16.55 -53.73 26.40
CA GLU A 290 -16.94 -52.62 27.28
C GLU A 290 -17.41 -53.04 28.68
N GLY A 291 -17.63 -54.34 28.89
CA GLY A 291 -18.06 -54.89 30.17
C GLY A 291 -17.02 -54.72 31.29
N SER A 292 -17.47 -54.89 32.53
CA SER A 292 -16.62 -54.80 33.74
C SER A 292 -15.46 -55.79 33.76
N ASN A 293 -15.59 -56.92 33.06
CA ASN A 293 -14.55 -57.94 32.94
C ASN A 293 -13.60 -57.71 31.75
N GLY A 294 -14.01 -56.88 30.78
CA GLY A 294 -13.22 -56.47 29.62
C GLY A 294 -12.31 -55.28 29.90
N HIS A 295 -12.35 -54.27 29.05
CA HIS A 295 -11.61 -53.01 29.20
C HIS A 295 -12.40 -51.91 29.90
N ASN A 296 -13.70 -52.10 30.18
CA ASN A 296 -14.51 -51.19 30.99
C ASN A 296 -14.37 -49.70 30.57
N GLY A 297 -14.27 -49.46 29.25
CA GLY A 297 -14.15 -48.12 28.67
C GLY A 297 -12.73 -47.57 28.53
N THR A 298 -11.66 -48.27 28.91
CA THR A 298 -10.28 -47.88 28.53
C THR A 298 -10.01 -48.18 27.06
N ILE A 299 -10.61 -49.25 26.54
CA ILE A 299 -10.95 -49.46 25.14
C ILE A 299 -12.47 -49.53 25.07
N TYR A 300 -13.05 -48.86 24.08
CA TYR A 300 -14.49 -48.93 23.82
C TYR A 300 -14.78 -49.39 22.40
N ALA A 301 -15.94 -50.02 22.24
CA ALA A 301 -16.38 -50.60 20.97
C ALA A 301 -17.54 -49.75 20.42
N ALA A 302 -17.49 -49.47 19.13
CA ALA A 302 -18.50 -48.68 18.44
C ALA A 302 -18.88 -49.36 17.14
N ASP A 303 -20.05 -49.03 16.63
CA ASP A 303 -20.50 -49.48 15.31
C ASP A 303 -19.75 -48.78 14.16
N SER A 304 -20.12 -49.08 12.91
CA SER A 304 -19.54 -48.45 11.73
C SER A 304 -19.79 -46.93 11.66
N ALA A 305 -20.85 -46.41 12.28
CA ALA A 305 -21.11 -44.98 12.44
C ALA A 305 -20.32 -44.34 13.61
N SER A 306 -19.52 -45.12 14.33
CA SER A 306 -18.75 -44.71 15.52
C SER A 306 -19.62 -44.35 16.73
N VAL A 307 -20.84 -44.88 16.79
CA VAL A 307 -21.70 -44.83 17.98
C VAL A 307 -21.24 -45.91 18.95
N ARG A 308 -20.79 -45.49 20.13
CA ARG A 308 -20.28 -46.38 21.18
C ARG A 308 -21.38 -47.28 21.73
N PHE A 309 -21.06 -48.55 22.00
CA PHE A 309 -22.01 -49.56 22.52
C PHE A 309 -22.73 -49.06 23.78
N SER A 310 -22.00 -48.53 24.75
CA SER A 310 -22.58 -48.03 26.02
C SER A 310 -23.39 -46.74 25.89
N SER A 311 -23.36 -46.05 24.74
CA SER A 311 -24.17 -44.86 24.48
C SER A 311 -25.61 -45.17 24.05
N GLY A 312 -25.88 -46.42 23.65
CA GLY A 312 -27.17 -46.83 23.07
C GLY A 312 -27.40 -46.27 21.65
N GLY A 313 -28.33 -46.88 20.92
CA GLY A 313 -28.64 -46.49 19.53
C GLY A 313 -27.59 -46.88 18.48
N TYR A 314 -26.72 -47.84 18.82
CA TYR A 314 -25.74 -48.44 17.92
C TYR A 314 -26.41 -49.36 16.90
N ASP A 315 -25.77 -49.56 15.74
CA ASP A 315 -26.19 -50.50 14.69
C ASP A 315 -25.03 -51.37 14.21
N PHE A 316 -24.96 -52.61 14.69
CA PHE A 316 -23.96 -53.60 14.30
C PHE A 316 -24.42 -54.51 13.12
N SER A 317 -25.47 -54.15 12.39
CA SER A 317 -26.04 -55.01 11.33
C SER A 317 -25.05 -55.39 10.21
N ASP A 318 -24.02 -54.58 10.00
CA ASP A 318 -22.94 -54.83 9.05
C ASP A 318 -21.79 -55.69 9.61
N GLY A 319 -21.84 -56.09 10.89
CA GLY A 319 -20.83 -56.89 11.56
C GLY A 319 -19.57 -56.10 11.96
N VAL A 320 -19.52 -54.78 11.74
CA VAL A 320 -18.34 -53.94 11.97
C VAL A 320 -18.22 -53.54 13.43
N VAL A 321 -17.09 -53.84 14.05
CA VAL A 321 -16.75 -53.35 15.40
C VAL A 321 -15.52 -52.45 15.33
N LYS A 322 -15.70 -51.17 15.62
CA LYS A 322 -14.64 -50.18 15.78
C LYS A 322 -14.20 -50.11 17.24
N LEU A 323 -12.99 -50.55 17.50
CA LEU A 323 -12.33 -50.45 18.79
C LEU A 323 -11.55 -49.13 18.87
N THR A 324 -11.71 -48.37 19.94
CA THR A 324 -11.02 -47.09 20.15
C THR A 324 -10.39 -47.03 21.53
N GLN A 325 -9.14 -46.57 21.62
CA GLN A 325 -8.51 -46.25 22.90
C GLN A 325 -9.12 -44.96 23.47
N ALA A 326 -9.54 -45.00 24.74
CA ALA A 326 -10.05 -43.80 25.40
C ALA A 326 -8.96 -42.74 25.59
N ALA A 327 -7.71 -43.17 25.82
CA ALA A 327 -6.57 -42.27 25.93
C ALA A 327 -6.09 -41.79 24.55
N PRO A 328 -6.05 -40.48 24.30
CA PRO A 328 -5.56 -39.94 23.03
C PRO A 328 -4.02 -39.90 22.95
N GLY A 329 -3.49 -39.86 21.72
CA GLY A 329 -2.07 -39.71 21.41
C GLY A 329 -1.34 -41.02 21.14
N VAL A 330 -0.01 -40.94 20.95
CA VAL A 330 0.83 -42.08 20.53
C VAL A 330 0.83 -43.25 21.53
N ALA A 331 0.52 -42.99 22.81
CA ALA A 331 0.38 -44.01 23.84
C ALA A 331 -0.81 -44.96 23.57
N GLY A 332 -1.78 -44.54 22.76
CA GLY A 332 -2.88 -45.40 22.31
C GLY A 332 -2.49 -46.41 21.22
N ASN A 333 -1.31 -46.32 20.59
CA ASN A 333 -0.91 -47.24 19.53
C ASN A 333 -0.39 -48.57 20.13
N THR A 334 -1.30 -49.38 20.64
CA THR A 334 -1.03 -50.65 21.33
C THR A 334 -1.34 -51.87 20.47
N THR A 335 -0.77 -53.03 20.80
CA THR A 335 -0.86 -54.25 20.01
C THR A 335 -2.23 -54.95 20.14
N ILE A 336 -2.67 -55.55 19.03
CA ILE A 336 -3.78 -56.49 18.95
C ILE A 336 -3.23 -57.82 18.44
N THR A 337 -3.67 -58.94 19.01
CA THR A 337 -3.20 -60.26 18.59
C THR A 337 -4.36 -61.22 18.49
N THR A 338 -4.49 -61.89 17.35
CA THR A 338 -5.46 -62.96 17.14
C THR A 338 -4.77 -64.32 17.17
N ALA A 339 -5.47 -65.35 17.62
CA ALA A 339 -4.96 -66.72 17.71
C ALA A 339 -6.12 -67.73 17.64
N ALA A 340 -5.77 -69.01 17.51
CA ALA A 340 -6.73 -70.12 17.38
C ALA A 340 -7.76 -69.90 16.26
N SER A 341 -7.29 -69.43 15.09
CA SER A 341 -8.13 -69.19 13.91
C SER A 341 -9.23 -68.13 14.07
N PHE A 342 -9.14 -67.21 15.03
CA PHE A 342 -10.15 -66.14 15.19
C PHE A 342 -10.42 -65.34 13.91
N ASP A 343 -9.37 -65.11 13.11
CA ASP A 343 -9.44 -64.39 11.84
C ASP A 343 -10.33 -65.10 10.80
N ASP A 344 -10.53 -66.42 10.91
CA ASP A 344 -11.43 -67.17 10.04
C ASP A 344 -12.91 -66.87 10.36
N CYS A 345 -13.21 -66.08 11.41
CA CYS A 345 -14.56 -65.58 11.71
C CYS A 345 -14.86 -64.19 11.14
N THR A 346 -13.90 -63.56 10.46
CA THR A 346 -13.98 -62.16 10.05
C THR A 346 -13.72 -61.98 8.55
N ASP A 347 -14.57 -61.21 7.88
CA ASP A 347 -14.31 -60.75 6.50
C ASP A 347 -13.19 -59.69 6.47
N VAL A 348 -13.07 -58.94 7.57
CA VAL A 348 -12.01 -57.96 7.78
C VAL A 348 -11.41 -58.21 9.14
N ASN A 349 -10.20 -58.75 9.16
CA ASN A 349 -9.47 -59.02 10.40
C ASN A 349 -9.11 -57.70 11.10
N ALA A 350 -9.00 -57.74 12.42
CA ALA A 350 -8.44 -56.64 13.17
C ALA A 350 -7.00 -56.36 12.72
N SER A 351 -6.62 -55.08 12.65
CA SER A 351 -5.21 -54.72 12.46
C SER A 351 -4.35 -55.25 13.62
N ALA A 352 -3.08 -55.53 13.37
CA ALA A 352 -2.14 -56.01 14.39
C ALA A 352 -1.88 -55.02 15.55
N ALA A 353 -2.43 -53.80 15.47
CA ALA A 353 -2.37 -52.77 16.50
C ALA A 353 -3.50 -51.75 16.34
N PHE A 354 -3.82 -51.05 17.42
CA PHE A 354 -4.47 -49.74 17.35
C PHE A 354 -3.54 -48.76 16.68
N SER A 355 -4.06 -47.97 15.73
CA SER A 355 -3.27 -47.03 14.95
C SER A 355 -4.02 -45.71 14.74
N GLY A 356 -3.33 -44.68 14.25
CA GLY A 356 -3.90 -43.33 14.10
C GLY A 356 -3.86 -42.46 15.37
N GLY A 357 -3.37 -43.00 16.49
CA GLY A 357 -3.04 -42.23 17.69
C GLY A 357 -1.85 -41.31 17.40
N GLY A 358 -2.16 -40.11 16.94
CA GLY A 358 -1.18 -39.09 16.57
C GLY A 358 -1.29 -37.86 17.47
N ASP A 359 -0.17 -37.17 17.60
CA ASP A 359 -0.16 -35.79 18.08
C ASP A 359 -0.60 -34.89 16.92
N SER A 360 -1.90 -34.63 16.78
CA SER A 360 -2.35 -33.60 15.85
C SER A 360 -1.97 -32.23 16.40
N ILE A 361 -0.82 -31.74 15.94
CA ILE A 361 -0.56 -30.31 15.92
C ILE A 361 -1.60 -29.75 14.95
N VAL A 362 -2.65 -29.13 15.49
CA VAL A 362 -3.40 -28.14 14.72
C VAL A 362 -2.41 -27.01 14.50
N TYR A 363 -1.66 -27.10 13.40
CA TYR A 363 -0.89 -25.99 12.91
C TYR A 363 -1.93 -24.93 12.58
N TRP A 364 -2.10 -23.96 13.47
CA TRP A 364 -2.33 -22.63 12.97
C TRP A 364 -1.06 -22.32 12.18
N ASN A 365 -1.14 -22.53 10.88
CA ASN A 365 -0.09 -22.30 9.92
C ASN A 365 -0.40 -20.93 9.30
N PRO A 366 -0.20 -19.81 10.02
CA PRO A 366 -0.27 -18.55 9.34
C PRO A 366 0.79 -18.57 8.28
N SER A 367 0.40 -18.19 7.08
CA SER A 367 1.35 -17.89 6.02
C SER A 367 2.17 -16.62 6.31
N PHE A 368 2.20 -16.12 7.56
CA PHE A 368 2.74 -14.81 7.96
C PHE A 368 3.44 -14.86 9.33
N ASN A 369 4.57 -14.18 9.43
CA ASN A 369 5.42 -14.12 10.62
C ASN A 369 4.86 -13.25 11.76
N LEU A 370 3.70 -12.60 11.59
CA LEU A 370 3.06 -11.76 12.60
C LEU A 370 1.53 -11.84 12.48
N HIS A 371 0.85 -12.24 13.56
CA HIS A 371 -0.61 -12.24 13.68
C HIS A 371 -1.04 -11.37 14.85
N VAL A 372 -1.73 -10.27 14.55
CA VAL A 372 -2.34 -9.41 15.56
C VAL A 372 -3.86 -9.62 15.50
N LEU A 373 -4.41 -10.37 16.45
CA LEU A 373 -5.85 -10.53 16.63
C LEU A 373 -6.26 -9.75 17.88
N ALA A 374 -7.02 -8.66 17.71
CA ALA A 374 -7.57 -7.89 18.81
C ALA A 374 -9.10 -7.97 18.81
N SER A 375 -9.72 -8.17 19.98
CA SER A 375 -11.15 -7.96 20.17
C SER A 375 -11.39 -6.49 20.53
N GLY A 376 -11.62 -5.61 19.55
CA GLY A 376 -11.89 -4.17 19.74
C GLY A 376 -11.40 -3.29 18.57
N ASN A 377 -11.60 -1.97 18.65
CA ASN A 377 -11.04 -1.00 17.70
C ASN A 377 -9.54 -0.81 17.96
N VAL A 378 -8.67 -1.30 17.07
CA VAL A 378 -7.21 -1.14 17.16
C VAL A 378 -6.64 -0.76 15.79
N ASP A 379 -5.86 0.32 15.72
CA ASP A 379 -5.07 0.71 14.55
C ASP A 379 -3.71 -0.05 14.54
N PHE A 380 -3.32 -0.63 13.39
CA PHE A 380 -2.08 -1.38 13.20
C PHE A 380 -1.18 -0.69 12.14
N GLY A 381 0.05 -0.32 12.52
CA GLY A 381 1.04 0.34 11.63
C GLY A 381 2.33 -0.49 11.44
N VAL A 382 2.89 -0.49 10.22
CA VAL A 382 4.12 -1.22 9.83
C VAL A 382 5.10 -0.27 9.13
N GLU A 383 6.20 0.09 9.79
CA GLU A 383 7.28 0.95 9.25
C GLU A 383 8.57 0.17 8.96
N ASN A 384 9.26 0.48 7.85
CA ASN A 384 10.59 -0.05 7.52
C ASN A 384 11.67 1.03 7.66
N VAL A 385 12.66 0.81 8.53
CA VAL A 385 13.74 1.76 8.86
C VAL A 385 14.93 1.69 7.86
N ALA A 386 14.91 0.80 6.86
CA ALA A 386 16.10 0.48 6.03
C ALA A 386 16.00 0.75 4.51
N ASN A 387 14.92 1.38 4.00
CA ASN A 387 14.86 1.94 2.64
C ASN A 387 15.11 0.99 1.42
N THR A 388 15.10 -0.35 1.57
CA THR A 388 15.43 -1.28 0.46
C THR A 388 14.38 -2.37 0.14
N SER A 389 13.25 -2.45 0.84
CA SER A 389 12.17 -3.41 0.54
C SER A 389 10.83 -2.98 1.13
N SER A 390 9.71 -3.41 0.53
CA SER A 390 8.35 -3.12 1.01
C SER A 390 8.10 -3.79 2.37
N ALA A 391 7.63 -3.01 3.35
CA ALA A 391 7.45 -3.43 4.73
C ALA A 391 6.21 -4.32 4.96
N LEU A 392 5.28 -4.36 4.00
CA LEU A 392 3.96 -4.95 4.17
C LEU A 392 3.58 -5.83 2.98
N TRP A 393 3.36 -7.11 3.25
CA TRP A 393 2.88 -8.10 2.29
C TRP A 393 1.40 -8.38 2.58
N VAL A 394 0.49 -8.14 1.62
CA VAL A 394 -0.95 -8.38 1.78
C VAL A 394 -1.41 -9.35 0.68
N GLY A 395 -1.63 -10.63 1.01
CA GLY A 395 -2.11 -11.63 0.04
C GLY A 395 -2.15 -13.06 0.58
N LYS A 396 -3.07 -13.90 0.06
CA LYS A 396 -3.24 -15.31 0.45
C LYS A 396 -2.40 -16.24 -0.45
N GLN A 397 -1.70 -17.19 0.17
CA GLN A 397 -1.12 -18.34 -0.53
C GLN A 397 -2.25 -19.30 -0.97
N THR A 398 -2.38 -19.55 -2.28
CA THR A 398 -3.22 -20.64 -2.82
C THR A 398 -2.34 -21.83 -3.18
N ASN A 399 -2.41 -22.83 -2.29
CA ASN A 399 -2.07 -24.26 -2.36
C ASN A 399 -0.96 -24.78 -3.29
N GLY A 400 -0.09 -25.60 -2.67
CA GLY A 400 -0.07 -27.05 -2.90
C GLY A 400 0.30 -27.55 -4.30
N SER A 401 1.32 -28.40 -4.35
CA SER A 401 1.93 -29.00 -5.55
C SER A 401 2.96 -28.10 -6.23
N GLY A 402 4.21 -28.56 -6.20
CA GLY A 402 5.37 -27.82 -6.67
C GLY A 402 5.31 -27.41 -8.14
N ILE A 403 6.15 -26.42 -8.43
CA ILE A 403 6.55 -25.94 -9.76
C ILE A 403 5.48 -25.09 -10.48
N LEU A 404 5.39 -23.81 -10.08
CA LEU A 404 5.59 -22.62 -10.92
C LEU A 404 5.29 -21.35 -10.11
N ALA A 405 6.06 -20.29 -10.36
CA ALA A 405 6.13 -19.04 -9.60
C ALA A 405 4.77 -18.37 -9.32
N GLY A 406 4.21 -18.61 -8.12
CA GLY A 406 3.08 -17.89 -7.56
C GLY A 406 3.52 -16.52 -7.05
N ARG A 407 3.33 -15.51 -7.89
CA ARG A 407 3.83 -14.15 -7.72
C ARG A 407 2.84 -13.30 -6.89
N TRP A 408 3.28 -12.78 -5.75
CA TRP A 408 2.44 -12.02 -4.80
C TRP A 408 2.34 -10.55 -5.24
N SER A 409 1.14 -9.96 -5.21
CA SER A 409 0.96 -8.53 -5.41
C SER A 409 1.49 -7.77 -4.18
N SER A 410 2.76 -7.40 -4.21
CA SER A 410 3.21 -6.21 -3.49
C SER A 410 2.49 -4.98 -4.05
N ILE A 411 2.52 -3.85 -3.35
CA ILE A 411 2.39 -2.54 -4.01
C ILE A 411 3.53 -2.48 -5.04
N GLY A 412 3.25 -2.93 -6.28
CA GLY A 412 4.21 -3.31 -7.33
C GLY A 412 3.89 -4.70 -7.90
N TYR A 413 3.45 -4.76 -9.18
CA TYR A 413 3.01 -6.04 -9.78
C TYR A 413 4.16 -6.91 -10.27
N PRO A 414 3.95 -8.23 -10.22
CA PRO A 414 4.83 -9.18 -10.85
C PRO A 414 4.33 -9.73 -12.21
N ASN A 415 3.08 -9.51 -12.68
CA ASN A 415 2.53 -10.01 -13.97
C ASN A 415 1.56 -9.04 -14.70
N ASN A 416 1.29 -9.32 -16.00
CA ASN A 416 0.50 -8.50 -16.93
C ASN A 416 -1.03 -8.35 -16.66
N ASN A 417 -1.60 -8.88 -15.57
CA ASN A 417 -3.07 -8.87 -15.36
C ASN A 417 -3.55 -8.33 -13.99
N ASP A 418 -2.67 -7.95 -13.07
CA ASP A 418 -3.06 -7.52 -11.72
C ASP A 418 -3.23 -5.98 -11.61
N VAL A 419 -4.14 -5.54 -10.73
CA VAL A 419 -4.47 -4.12 -10.48
C VAL A 419 -4.51 -3.79 -8.98
N LEU A 420 -3.97 -2.63 -8.62
CA LEU A 420 -3.89 -1.98 -7.31
C LEU A 420 -5.08 -1.04 -7.26
N LYS A 421 -6.02 -1.37 -6.38
CA LYS A 421 -7.22 -0.60 -6.14
C LYS A 421 -7.05 0.17 -4.85
N ILE A 422 -7.07 1.50 -4.91
CA ILE A 422 -7.22 2.36 -3.73
C ILE A 422 -8.70 2.77 -3.66
N ASN A 423 -9.45 2.15 -2.76
CA ASN A 423 -10.89 2.40 -2.57
C ASN A 423 -11.14 3.07 -1.22
N ASN A 424 -11.86 4.21 -1.22
CA ASN A 424 -12.33 4.88 -0.01
C ASN A 424 -13.87 5.04 0.00
N SER A 425 -14.59 4.09 -0.58
CA SER A 425 -16.04 4.05 -0.40
C SER A 425 -16.48 2.62 -0.19
N GLY A 426 -17.25 2.36 0.85
CA GLY A 426 -17.79 1.03 1.18
C GLY A 426 -18.83 0.51 0.19
N SER A 427 -18.67 0.79 -1.10
CA SER A 427 -19.56 0.38 -2.20
C SER A 427 -18.73 -0.15 -3.37
N LEU A 428 -19.27 -1.11 -4.11
CA LEU A 428 -18.66 -1.76 -5.28
C LEU A 428 -18.60 -0.84 -6.53
N ALA A 429 -18.66 0.48 -6.35
CA ALA A 429 -18.47 1.45 -7.42
C ALA A 429 -16.97 1.56 -7.79
N ALA A 430 -16.69 2.01 -9.01
CA ALA A 430 -15.34 2.03 -9.59
C ALA A 430 -14.28 2.64 -8.67
N SER A 431 -13.10 2.02 -8.64
CA SER A 431 -11.97 2.41 -7.80
C SER A 431 -11.56 3.85 -8.10
N HIS A 432 -11.22 4.63 -7.06
CA HIS A 432 -10.81 6.02 -7.23
C HIS A 432 -9.52 6.12 -8.06
N ILE A 433 -8.57 5.21 -7.84
CA ILE A 433 -7.37 5.06 -8.66
C ILE A 433 -7.13 3.57 -8.91
N THR A 434 -7.01 3.22 -10.19
CA THR A 434 -6.66 1.89 -10.70
C THR A 434 -5.37 2.00 -11.50
N VAL A 435 -4.29 1.35 -11.09
CA VAL A 435 -3.09 1.24 -11.95
C VAL A 435 -3.07 -0.16 -12.54
N ASN A 436 -3.04 -0.32 -13.86
CA ASN A 436 -2.92 -1.66 -14.46
C ASN A 436 -1.45 -2.08 -14.63
N SER A 437 -1.26 -3.35 -14.96
CA SER A 437 0.02 -4.01 -15.16
C SER A 437 0.93 -3.40 -16.24
N VAL A 438 0.37 -2.63 -17.18
CA VAL A 438 1.12 -1.92 -18.23
C VAL A 438 1.38 -0.44 -17.87
N GLY A 439 1.17 -0.07 -16.60
CA GLY A 439 1.47 1.24 -16.05
C GLY A 439 0.43 2.32 -16.38
N LYS A 440 -0.76 1.94 -16.84
CA LYS A 440 -1.85 2.89 -17.10
C LYS A 440 -2.62 3.16 -15.81
N VAL A 441 -2.87 4.43 -15.53
CA VAL A 441 -3.61 4.91 -14.35
C VAL A 441 -5.03 5.30 -14.76
N GLY A 442 -6.04 4.57 -14.29
CA GLY A 442 -7.45 4.93 -14.34
C GLY A 442 -7.84 5.71 -13.09
N ILE A 443 -8.55 6.82 -13.23
CA ILE A 443 -9.21 7.52 -12.13
C ILE A 443 -10.72 7.32 -12.29
N SER A 444 -11.38 6.77 -11.27
CA SER A 444 -12.82 6.39 -11.30
C SER A 444 -13.18 5.33 -12.35
N THR A 445 -12.22 4.48 -12.75
CA THR A 445 -12.45 3.34 -13.64
C THR A 445 -11.62 2.13 -13.22
N ASP A 446 -12.24 0.95 -13.22
CA ASP A 446 -11.58 -0.34 -12.94
C ASP A 446 -10.90 -0.93 -14.19
N SER A 447 -11.19 -0.37 -15.36
CA SER A 447 -10.69 -0.83 -16.66
C SER A 447 -10.07 0.35 -17.43
N PRO A 448 -8.90 0.88 -17.01
CA PRO A 448 -8.14 1.81 -17.83
C PRO A 448 -7.92 1.18 -19.22
N TYR A 449 -8.37 1.87 -20.27
CA TYR A 449 -8.56 1.29 -21.61
C TYR A 449 -7.27 0.65 -22.14
N SER A 450 -7.32 -0.65 -22.46
CA SER A 450 -6.15 -1.50 -22.74
C SER A 450 -6.09 -2.03 -24.18
N ALA A 451 -7.03 -1.67 -25.07
CA ALA A 451 -7.03 -2.20 -26.44
C ALA A 451 -5.93 -1.56 -27.30
N ALA A 452 -5.09 -2.39 -27.90
CA ALA A 452 -3.92 -2.01 -28.69
C ALA A 452 -4.23 -1.19 -29.96
N SER A 453 -5.49 -1.08 -30.39
CA SER A 453 -5.90 -0.38 -31.61
C SER A 453 -6.07 1.14 -31.45
N ASN A 454 -6.31 1.63 -30.23
CA ASN A 454 -6.77 3.03 -30.00
C ASN A 454 -5.94 3.86 -28.99
N GLY A 455 -4.73 3.44 -28.60
CA GLY A 455 -3.79 4.35 -27.91
C GLY A 455 -3.15 3.83 -26.61
N THR A 456 -1.94 4.30 -26.35
CA THR A 456 -1.07 3.99 -25.20
C THR A 456 -1.30 4.94 -24.02
N ASP A 457 -2.55 5.33 -23.77
CA ASP A 457 -2.88 6.35 -22.78
C ASP A 457 -2.43 5.93 -21.37
N LYS A 458 -1.48 6.69 -20.81
CA LYS A 458 -0.90 6.42 -19.49
C LYS A 458 -1.79 6.91 -18.34
N LEU A 459 -2.77 7.78 -18.63
CA LEU A 459 -3.73 8.34 -17.67
C LEU A 459 -5.13 8.42 -18.31
N HIS A 460 -6.10 7.67 -17.77
CA HIS A 460 -7.50 7.61 -18.22
C HIS A 460 -8.42 8.17 -17.12
N VAL A 461 -9.06 9.30 -17.37
CA VAL A 461 -10.01 9.95 -16.44
C VAL A 461 -11.40 9.85 -17.07
N TYR A 462 -12.35 9.17 -16.42
CA TYR A 462 -13.67 8.86 -16.98
C TYR A 462 -14.79 8.97 -15.92
N GLY A 463 -15.91 9.60 -16.29
CA GLY A 463 -17.13 9.73 -15.47
C GLY A 463 -17.59 11.17 -15.24
N ASP A 464 -18.84 11.34 -14.77
CA ASP A 464 -19.39 12.65 -14.41
C ASP A 464 -18.60 13.27 -13.24
N ASN A 465 -18.41 14.60 -13.25
CA ASN A 465 -17.61 15.35 -12.26
C ASN A 465 -16.13 14.93 -12.13
N THR A 466 -15.55 14.29 -13.15
CA THR A 466 -14.12 13.95 -13.15
C THR A 466 -13.29 15.00 -13.91
N GLY A 467 -12.19 15.47 -13.31
CA GLY A 467 -11.32 16.50 -13.89
C GLY A 467 -9.84 16.20 -13.69
N LEU A 468 -9.02 16.50 -14.69
CA LEU A 468 -7.56 16.40 -14.65
C LEU A 468 -6.95 17.81 -14.57
N ILE A 469 -6.52 18.22 -13.37
CA ILE A 469 -5.81 19.48 -13.17
C ILE A 469 -4.31 19.22 -13.33
N VAL A 470 -3.71 19.66 -14.44
CA VAL A 470 -2.25 19.62 -14.67
C VAL A 470 -1.71 21.05 -14.60
N GLY A 471 -1.27 21.46 -13.41
CA GLY A 471 -0.78 22.82 -13.17
C GLY A 471 -0.88 23.28 -11.73
N ASN A 472 -0.06 24.27 -11.35
CA ASN A 472 -0.21 24.99 -10.09
C ASN A 472 -1.36 26.01 -10.21
N PRO A 473 -2.44 25.90 -9.40
CA PRO A 473 -3.51 26.89 -9.37
C PRO A 473 -3.08 28.26 -8.81
N THR A 474 -1.89 28.37 -8.20
CA THR A 474 -1.42 29.60 -7.53
C THR A 474 -0.24 30.31 -8.22
N GLY A 475 0.04 29.98 -9.49
CA GLY A 475 1.00 30.70 -10.33
C GLY A 475 2.40 30.09 -10.36
N GLY A 476 2.99 30.09 -11.56
CA GLY A 476 4.23 29.38 -11.90
C GLY A 476 3.94 28.33 -12.97
N SER A 477 4.19 28.69 -14.23
CA SER A 477 3.99 27.96 -15.49
C SER A 477 3.45 26.52 -15.40
N SER A 478 2.12 26.41 -15.53
CA SER A 478 1.39 25.16 -15.73
C SER A 478 1.28 24.86 -17.23
N ALA A 479 1.80 23.73 -17.71
CA ALA A 479 1.56 23.30 -19.08
C ALA A 479 1.17 21.82 -19.12
N LEU A 480 -0.05 21.55 -19.60
CA LEU A 480 -0.42 20.24 -20.13
C LEU A 480 0.41 20.00 -21.41
N ARG A 481 1.40 19.12 -21.33
CA ARG A 481 2.18 18.67 -22.50
C ARG A 481 1.58 17.36 -23.01
N LEU A 482 0.95 17.39 -24.18
CA LEU A 482 0.44 16.20 -24.86
C LEU A 482 1.50 15.68 -25.82
N PHE A 483 2.19 14.60 -25.44
CA PHE A 483 3.15 13.90 -26.29
C PHE A 483 2.55 12.55 -26.72
N GLY A 484 2.43 12.34 -28.03
CA GLY A 484 2.10 11.03 -28.58
C GLY A 484 1.71 11.11 -30.05
N SER A 485 2.54 10.57 -30.93
CA SER A 485 2.13 10.22 -32.28
C SER A 485 1.52 8.82 -32.26
N ARG A 486 0.41 8.61 -32.97
CA ARG A 486 -0.10 7.26 -33.27
C ARG A 486 0.72 6.67 -34.42
N VAL A 487 1.55 5.66 -34.13
CA VAL A 487 2.09 4.78 -35.17
C VAL A 487 0.95 3.92 -35.71
N SER A 488 0.41 4.29 -36.86
CA SER A 488 -0.57 3.49 -37.58
C SER A 488 0.16 2.45 -38.43
N ALA A 489 -0.19 1.17 -38.28
CA ALA A 489 0.39 0.10 -39.10
C ALA A 489 0.04 0.21 -40.61
N THR A 490 -0.90 1.10 -40.96
CA THR A 490 -1.43 1.25 -42.32
C THR A 490 -1.42 2.69 -42.84
N SER A 491 -0.97 3.68 -42.07
CA SER A 491 -0.84 5.07 -42.54
C SER A 491 0.43 5.73 -42.01
N SER A 492 1.09 6.51 -42.86
CA SER A 492 2.30 7.28 -42.54
C SER A 492 2.05 8.55 -41.73
N ASN A 493 0.85 8.70 -41.13
CA ASN A 493 0.45 9.92 -40.43
C ASN A 493 0.69 9.78 -38.93
N ASP A 494 1.94 10.03 -38.54
CA ASP A 494 2.38 10.15 -37.16
C ASP A 494 1.88 11.47 -36.56
N THR A 495 0.60 11.53 -36.15
CA THR A 495 -0.01 12.75 -35.60
C THR A 495 -0.40 12.59 -34.12
N ALA A 496 -0.18 13.66 -33.36
CA ALA A 496 -0.74 13.83 -32.01
C ALA A 496 -2.09 14.54 -32.13
N PHE A 497 -3.12 14.01 -31.47
CA PHE A 497 -4.47 14.56 -31.54
C PHE A 497 -5.00 14.96 -30.15
N ILE A 498 -5.80 16.03 -30.13
CA ILE A 498 -6.75 16.35 -29.06
C ILE A 498 -8.13 16.10 -29.65
N GLN A 499 -8.74 14.94 -29.38
CA GLN A 499 -10.01 14.52 -29.97
C GLN A 499 -11.15 14.71 -28.95
N ALA A 500 -12.20 15.44 -29.35
CA ALA A 500 -13.47 15.47 -28.63
C ALA A 500 -14.48 14.61 -29.41
N GLY A 501 -14.95 13.52 -28.78
CA GLY A 501 -15.91 12.57 -29.36
C GLY A 501 -15.28 11.45 -30.20
N THR A 502 -15.93 10.29 -30.27
CA THR A 502 -15.31 9.04 -30.79
C THR A 502 -15.94 8.51 -32.09
N SER A 503 -17.09 9.04 -32.50
CA SER A 503 -17.80 8.60 -33.69
C SER A 503 -18.72 9.70 -34.24
N THR A 504 -19.28 9.48 -35.43
CA THR A 504 -20.29 10.36 -36.05
C THR A 504 -21.59 10.47 -35.26
N ALA A 505 -21.80 9.64 -34.23
CA ALA A 505 -22.97 9.71 -33.35
C ALA A 505 -22.85 10.78 -32.26
N ASP A 506 -21.66 11.33 -32.04
CA ASP A 506 -21.37 12.24 -30.92
C ASP A 506 -21.64 13.71 -31.31
N THR A 507 -22.92 14.04 -31.54
CA THR A 507 -23.37 15.37 -31.99
C THR A 507 -23.18 16.48 -30.97
N SER A 508 -22.77 16.14 -29.74
CA SER A 508 -22.61 17.06 -28.62
C SER A 508 -21.17 17.21 -28.14
N ALA A 509 -20.21 16.47 -28.72
CA ALA A 509 -18.81 16.60 -28.37
C ALA A 509 -18.28 18.01 -28.70
N LYS A 510 -17.68 18.65 -27.69
CA LYS A 510 -17.09 19.99 -27.83
C LYS A 510 -15.65 19.95 -27.30
N LEU A 511 -14.70 20.40 -28.12
CA LEU A 511 -13.38 20.80 -27.64
C LEU A 511 -13.44 22.29 -27.28
N ARG A 512 -13.66 22.59 -25.99
CA ARG A 512 -13.67 23.97 -25.47
C ARG A 512 -12.30 24.29 -24.85
N ILE A 513 -11.65 25.35 -25.33
CA ILE A 513 -10.39 25.87 -24.77
C ILE A 513 -10.67 27.29 -24.25
N THR A 514 -10.79 27.43 -22.92
CA THR A 514 -11.11 28.68 -22.23
C THR A 514 -10.21 28.88 -21.01
N ARG A 515 -10.21 30.09 -20.43
CA ARG A 515 -9.61 30.31 -19.10
C ARG A 515 -10.53 29.72 -18.02
N PHE A 516 -9.94 29.25 -16.92
CA PHE A 516 -10.63 28.49 -15.86
C PHE A 516 -11.72 29.28 -15.10
N ASP A 517 -11.65 30.62 -15.05
CA ASP A 517 -12.47 31.40 -14.11
C ASP A 517 -13.89 31.77 -14.57
N SER A 518 -14.23 31.65 -15.86
CA SER A 518 -15.61 31.84 -16.34
C SER A 518 -15.75 31.45 -17.81
N ASP A 519 -16.93 30.97 -18.21
CA ASP A 519 -17.31 30.76 -19.62
C ASP A 519 -17.21 32.04 -20.47
N ASP A 520 -17.11 33.21 -19.82
CA ASP A 520 -17.02 34.53 -20.44
C ASP A 520 -15.58 35.06 -20.61
N ALA A 521 -14.55 34.31 -20.15
CA ALA A 521 -13.16 34.74 -20.20
C ALA A 521 -12.46 34.21 -21.47
N ASN A 522 -12.23 35.11 -22.43
CA ASN A 522 -11.48 34.84 -23.66
C ASN A 522 -10.07 34.30 -23.36
N LEU A 523 -9.52 33.50 -24.28
CA LEU A 523 -8.11 33.12 -24.28
C LEU A 523 -7.23 34.37 -24.51
N HIS A 524 -6.09 34.49 -23.81
CA HIS A 524 -5.19 35.66 -24.00
C HIS A 524 -4.63 35.73 -25.41
N LYS A 525 -4.14 34.57 -25.87
CA LYS A 525 -3.35 34.38 -27.08
C LYS A 525 -3.44 32.90 -27.46
N PHE A 526 -3.64 32.63 -28.74
CA PHE A 526 -3.56 31.29 -29.33
C PHE A 526 -2.53 31.33 -30.46
N ASP A 527 -1.29 30.99 -30.14
CA ASP A 527 -0.23 30.91 -31.15
C ASP A 527 -0.18 29.51 -31.76
N VAL A 528 -0.25 29.41 -33.08
CA VAL A 528 -0.02 28.17 -33.82
C VAL A 528 1.27 28.29 -34.63
N TYR A 529 2.34 27.71 -34.11
CA TYR A 529 3.63 27.63 -34.82
C TYR A 529 3.65 26.35 -35.66
N ALA A 530 3.18 26.42 -36.90
CA ALA A 530 3.14 25.27 -37.81
C ALA A 530 3.57 25.64 -39.23
N LEU A 531 4.18 24.67 -39.95
CA LEU A 531 4.47 24.80 -41.38
C LEU A 531 3.19 24.95 -42.23
N SER A 532 2.10 24.30 -41.78
CA SER A 532 0.76 24.51 -42.31
C SER A 532 -0.27 24.34 -41.20
N SER A 533 -1.31 25.17 -41.23
CA SER A 533 -2.49 25.04 -40.37
C SER A 533 -3.70 24.86 -41.27
N THR A 534 -4.44 23.77 -41.12
CA THR A 534 -5.67 23.53 -41.89
C THR A 534 -6.84 23.31 -40.95
N PHE A 535 -7.96 23.99 -41.21
CA PHE A 535 -9.21 23.83 -40.48
C PHE A 535 -10.22 23.16 -41.42
N HIS A 536 -10.79 22.03 -41.01
CA HIS A 536 -11.76 21.26 -41.81
C HIS A 536 -13.08 21.19 -41.06
N GLY A 537 -14.20 21.46 -41.74
CA GLY A 537 -15.54 21.35 -41.16
C GLY A 537 -16.57 21.18 -42.27
N SER A 538 -17.51 20.24 -42.12
CA SER A 538 -18.59 20.00 -43.09
C SER A 538 -19.77 20.96 -42.94
N GLY A 539 -19.75 21.83 -41.92
CA GLY A 539 -20.72 22.88 -41.70
C GLY A 539 -20.01 24.24 -41.75
N ILE A 540 -20.40 25.05 -42.74
CA ILE A 540 -20.25 26.50 -42.84
C ILE A 540 -19.28 27.13 -41.82
N PHE A 541 -18.09 27.55 -42.27
CA PHE A 541 -17.25 28.54 -41.59
C PHE A 541 -17.93 29.94 -41.58
N ASN A 542 -19.20 30.03 -41.18
CA ASN A 542 -20.00 31.24 -41.33
C ASN A 542 -19.57 32.39 -40.41
N THR A 543 -18.56 32.16 -39.56
CA THR A 543 -18.24 33.10 -38.49
C THR A 543 -16.78 32.96 -38.05
N ALA A 544 -15.84 33.35 -38.92
CA ALA A 544 -14.58 33.90 -38.43
C ALA A 544 -14.86 35.31 -37.89
N ARG A 545 -15.51 35.40 -36.72
CA ARG A 545 -15.68 36.68 -36.02
C ARG A 545 -14.35 37.04 -35.38
N LEU A 546 -13.53 37.73 -36.15
CA LEU A 546 -12.49 38.58 -35.60
C LEU A 546 -13.23 39.72 -34.88
N ASN A 547 -13.41 39.59 -33.57
CA ASN A 547 -14.00 40.63 -32.75
C ASN A 547 -13.02 41.82 -32.79
N SER A 548 -13.27 42.76 -33.72
CA SER A 548 -12.47 43.98 -33.97
C SER A 548 -11.22 43.86 -34.87
N GLY A 549 -11.16 42.95 -35.86
CA GLY A 549 -10.05 42.94 -36.82
C GLY A 549 -10.35 42.28 -38.17
N ASN A 550 -9.52 42.53 -39.18
CA ASN A 550 -9.67 41.98 -40.54
C ASN A 550 -8.61 40.93 -40.84
N LEU A 551 -8.81 40.16 -41.92
CA LEU A 551 -7.78 39.29 -42.46
C LEU A 551 -6.71 40.17 -43.14
N VAL A 552 -5.48 40.12 -42.63
CA VAL A 552 -4.31 40.80 -43.21
C VAL A 552 -3.62 39.84 -44.18
N LEU A 553 -3.56 40.21 -45.45
CA LEU A 553 -2.78 39.53 -46.48
C LEU A 553 -1.66 40.49 -46.93
N ASN A 554 -0.40 40.19 -46.59
CA ASN A 554 0.76 41.00 -46.99
C ASN A 554 0.55 42.51 -46.75
N ASP A 555 0.21 42.88 -45.50
CA ASP A 555 -0.07 44.25 -45.05
C ASP A 555 -1.33 44.94 -45.65
N GLY A 556 -2.10 44.26 -46.51
CA GLY A 556 -3.42 44.69 -47.01
C GLY A 556 -4.61 44.08 -46.26
N TRP A 557 -5.68 44.85 -46.04
CA TRP A 557 -6.86 44.46 -45.24
C TRP A 557 -8.07 44.12 -46.13
N ILE A 558 -8.73 42.98 -45.88
CA ILE A 558 -10.07 42.67 -46.41
C ILE A 558 -11.10 42.99 -45.31
N SER A 559 -11.79 44.14 -45.38
CA SER A 559 -12.64 44.68 -44.29
C SER A 559 -14.15 44.63 -44.54
N ASN A 560 -14.92 44.45 -43.45
CA ASN A 560 -16.33 44.87 -43.34
C ASN A 560 -16.62 45.66 -42.04
N ASP A 561 -15.60 46.08 -41.30
CA ASP A 561 -15.74 46.77 -40.00
C ASP A 561 -15.67 48.31 -40.08
N GLY A 562 -15.61 48.88 -41.30
CA GLY A 562 -15.99 50.27 -41.57
C GLY A 562 -14.94 51.35 -41.26
N GLY A 563 -13.66 51.09 -41.53
CA GLY A 563 -12.63 52.12 -41.67
C GLY A 563 -11.80 51.99 -42.97
N ASN A 564 -11.21 53.09 -43.42
CA ASN A 564 -10.50 53.24 -44.72
C ASN A 564 -9.52 52.12 -45.08
N GLU A 565 -9.66 51.37 -46.18
CA GLU A 565 -10.72 50.49 -46.74
C GLU A 565 -10.03 49.83 -47.95
N GLY A 566 -9.52 48.61 -47.80
CA GLY A 566 -8.80 47.90 -48.87
C GLY A 566 -9.77 47.32 -49.90
N ILE A 567 -10.43 46.21 -49.57
CA ILE A 567 -11.44 45.57 -50.42
C ILE A 567 -12.62 45.15 -49.52
N ARG A 568 -13.83 45.63 -49.85
CA ARG A 568 -15.10 45.20 -49.23
C ARG A 568 -15.88 44.36 -50.23
N VAL A 569 -16.45 43.24 -49.78
CA VAL A 569 -17.51 42.51 -50.52
C VAL A 569 -18.79 42.60 -49.69
N ASP A 570 -19.83 43.22 -50.22
CA ASP A 570 -21.09 43.35 -49.50
C ASP A 570 -21.97 42.09 -49.57
N ASN A 571 -23.11 42.10 -48.86
CA ASN A 571 -24.02 40.96 -48.80
C ASN A 571 -24.69 40.60 -50.14
N THR A 572 -24.53 41.44 -51.16
CA THR A 572 -25.02 41.21 -52.53
C THR A 572 -23.89 40.77 -53.48
N GLY A 573 -22.67 40.64 -52.97
CA GLY A 573 -21.48 40.23 -53.74
C GLY A 573 -20.80 41.38 -54.48
N GLN A 574 -21.16 42.64 -54.21
CA GLN A 574 -20.55 43.80 -54.82
C GLN A 574 -19.23 44.15 -54.13
N VAL A 575 -18.22 44.52 -54.92
CA VAL A 575 -16.86 44.79 -54.45
C VAL A 575 -16.60 46.30 -54.41
N GLY A 576 -16.25 46.85 -53.25
CA GLY A 576 -15.85 48.25 -53.06
C GLY A 576 -14.39 48.39 -52.67
N ILE A 577 -13.63 49.27 -53.34
CA ILE A 577 -12.25 49.64 -52.96
C ILE A 577 -12.24 51.09 -52.50
N GLY A 578 -12.07 51.31 -51.20
CA GLY A 578 -12.32 52.61 -50.56
C GLY A 578 -13.80 53.02 -50.50
N VAL A 579 -14.74 52.13 -50.84
CA VAL A 579 -16.19 52.43 -50.93
C VAL A 579 -16.97 51.64 -49.88
N ALA A 580 -17.64 52.38 -48.98
CA ALA A 580 -18.40 51.80 -47.87
C ALA A 580 -19.79 51.26 -48.27
N ALA A 581 -20.28 51.50 -49.48
CA ALA A 581 -21.55 50.94 -49.94
C ALA A 581 -21.56 50.88 -51.48
N PRO A 582 -20.88 49.88 -52.08
CA PRO A 582 -20.82 49.79 -53.53
C PRO A 582 -22.23 49.59 -54.12
N SER A 583 -22.55 50.37 -55.15
CA SER A 583 -23.77 50.29 -55.96
C SER A 583 -23.53 49.62 -57.31
N TYR A 584 -22.27 49.24 -57.59
CA TYR A 584 -21.86 48.47 -58.74
C TYR A 584 -21.07 47.23 -58.32
N GLN A 585 -21.04 46.21 -59.18
CA GLN A 585 -20.30 44.96 -58.94
C GLN A 585 -18.82 45.18 -58.58
N LEU A 586 -18.21 46.25 -59.11
CA LEU A 586 -16.93 46.80 -58.67
C LEU A 586 -17.04 48.34 -58.66
N GLU A 587 -16.83 48.96 -57.50
CA GLU A 587 -16.83 50.42 -57.33
C GLU A 587 -15.57 50.89 -56.59
N LEU A 588 -15.05 52.04 -56.99
CA LEU A 588 -13.80 52.61 -56.49
C LEU A 588 -14.07 54.03 -55.96
N SER A 589 -13.40 54.40 -54.87
CA SER A 589 -13.56 55.74 -54.26
C SER A 589 -12.83 56.85 -55.00
N THR A 590 -11.87 56.50 -55.86
CA THR A 590 -11.07 57.42 -56.67
C THR A 590 -11.15 57.04 -58.14
N ASN A 591 -11.06 58.02 -59.04
CA ASN A 591 -11.02 57.81 -60.50
C ASN A 591 -9.64 57.28 -60.95
N SER A 592 -9.21 56.16 -60.38
CA SER A 592 -7.89 55.55 -60.58
C SER A 592 -8.06 54.04 -60.79
N ALA A 593 -8.56 53.66 -61.96
CA ALA A 593 -8.55 52.29 -62.44
C ALA A 593 -8.40 52.19 -63.94
N ALA A 594 -7.72 51.14 -64.37
CA ALA A 594 -7.50 50.84 -65.78
C ALA A 594 -8.45 49.74 -66.25
N LYS A 595 -9.07 49.94 -67.42
CA LYS A 595 -9.65 48.88 -68.24
C LYS A 595 -8.79 48.78 -69.51
N PRO A 596 -8.22 47.61 -69.86
CA PRO A 596 -7.29 47.50 -70.99
C PRO A 596 -7.87 47.86 -72.36
N THR A 597 -9.20 47.76 -72.54
CA THR A 597 -9.84 47.81 -73.86
C THR A 597 -10.94 48.87 -74.03
N SER A 598 -11.38 49.55 -72.96
CA SER A 598 -12.42 50.58 -73.04
C SER A 598 -12.17 51.71 -72.04
N THR A 599 -12.61 52.92 -72.38
CA THR A 599 -12.37 54.13 -71.57
C THR A 599 -13.51 54.45 -70.59
N LEU A 600 -14.63 53.72 -70.63
CA LEU A 600 -15.83 54.08 -69.85
C LEU A 600 -15.94 53.30 -68.52
N TRP A 601 -15.77 54.03 -67.42
CA TRP A 601 -16.39 53.72 -66.13
C TRP A 601 -17.66 54.55 -65.99
N THR A 602 -18.71 54.02 -65.37
CA THR A 602 -19.92 54.81 -65.09
C THR A 602 -19.57 55.91 -64.09
N ALA A 603 -19.71 57.18 -64.50
CA ALA A 603 -19.43 58.34 -63.66
C ALA A 603 -20.73 59.07 -63.26
N THR A 604 -20.81 59.53 -62.01
CA THR A 604 -21.96 60.32 -61.52
C THR A 604 -22.02 61.69 -62.23
N SER A 605 -23.15 62.02 -62.84
CA SER A 605 -23.31 63.23 -63.68
C SER A 605 -24.62 63.99 -63.42
N ASP A 606 -25.25 63.79 -62.26
CA ASP A 606 -26.49 64.45 -61.86
C ASP A 606 -26.28 65.97 -61.62
N GLU A 607 -27.23 66.81 -62.05
CA GLU A 607 -27.14 68.27 -61.88
C GLU A 607 -26.98 68.67 -60.40
N ARG A 608 -27.62 67.93 -59.48
CA ARG A 608 -27.63 68.24 -58.04
C ARG A 608 -26.26 68.11 -57.38
N VAL A 609 -25.34 67.38 -58.00
CA VAL A 609 -23.96 67.20 -57.51
C VAL A 609 -22.97 68.10 -58.24
N LYS A 610 -23.44 69.04 -59.07
CA LYS A 610 -22.61 69.98 -59.85
C LYS A 610 -22.84 71.43 -59.41
N LYS A 611 -21.81 72.27 -59.57
CA LYS A 611 -21.84 73.72 -59.34
C LYS A 611 -21.04 74.43 -60.43
N ASN A 612 -21.30 75.71 -60.67
CA ASN A 612 -20.66 76.53 -61.71
C ASN A 612 -20.79 75.90 -63.11
N ILE A 613 -22.02 75.57 -63.49
CA ILE A 613 -22.31 74.97 -64.80
C ILE A 613 -22.24 76.08 -65.86
N GLU A 614 -21.22 76.02 -66.71
CA GLU A 614 -21.00 76.95 -67.82
C GLU A 614 -20.95 76.18 -69.15
N SER A 615 -21.28 76.86 -70.25
CA SER A 615 -21.12 76.30 -71.59
C SER A 615 -19.65 76.25 -71.97
N ILE A 616 -19.25 75.19 -72.66
CA ILE A 616 -17.92 75.11 -73.30
C ILE A 616 -17.93 76.06 -74.51
N ASP A 617 -16.87 76.85 -74.66
CA ASP A 617 -16.64 77.68 -75.86
C ASP A 617 -16.47 76.77 -77.08
N SER A 618 -17.48 76.77 -77.95
CA SER A 618 -17.58 75.88 -79.08
C SER A 618 -16.55 76.17 -80.18
N ALA A 619 -16.15 77.44 -80.35
CA ALA A 619 -15.12 77.83 -81.30
C ALA A 619 -13.73 77.36 -80.83
N ALA A 620 -13.40 77.62 -79.57
CA ALA A 620 -12.15 77.13 -78.98
C ALA A 620 -12.11 75.60 -78.90
N ALA A 621 -13.26 74.95 -78.68
CA ALA A 621 -13.37 73.49 -78.72
C ALA A 621 -13.09 72.94 -80.12
N LEU A 622 -13.65 73.53 -81.18
CA LEU A 622 -13.37 73.12 -82.56
C LEU A 622 -11.88 73.26 -82.88
N ASP A 623 -11.26 74.39 -82.56
CA ASP A 623 -9.83 74.61 -82.77
C ASP A 623 -8.97 73.57 -82.04
N LYS A 624 -9.29 73.28 -80.77
CA LYS A 624 -8.60 72.24 -80.00
C LYS A 624 -8.77 70.86 -80.61
N ILE A 625 -9.99 70.46 -80.98
CA ILE A 625 -10.27 69.15 -81.56
C ILE A 625 -9.59 68.98 -82.93
N MET A 626 -9.53 70.02 -83.75
CA MET A 626 -8.86 69.98 -85.05
C MET A 626 -7.33 69.86 -84.93
N ASN A 627 -6.75 70.21 -83.77
CA ASN A 627 -5.34 69.99 -83.47
C ASN A 627 -5.03 68.59 -82.92
N LEU A 628 -6.04 67.75 -82.67
CA LEU A 628 -5.85 66.36 -82.27
C LEU A 628 -5.73 65.44 -83.49
N ARG A 629 -4.93 64.38 -83.34
CA ARG A 629 -4.74 63.33 -84.35
C ARG A 629 -5.27 61.98 -83.86
N PRO A 630 -6.51 61.59 -84.21
CA PRO A 630 -6.96 60.22 -84.00
C PRO A 630 -6.08 59.25 -84.79
N VAL A 631 -5.73 58.11 -84.19
CA VAL A 631 -4.90 57.09 -84.82
C VAL A 631 -5.55 55.72 -84.71
N SER A 632 -5.33 54.88 -85.72
CA SER A 632 -5.46 53.42 -85.61
C SER A 632 -4.09 52.82 -85.35
N PHE A 633 -3.99 51.86 -84.45
CA PHE A 633 -2.73 51.21 -84.10
C PHE A 633 -2.98 49.76 -83.67
N ASN A 634 -1.91 48.99 -83.64
CA ASN A 634 -1.84 47.67 -83.03
C ASN A 634 -0.93 47.79 -81.81
N PHE A 635 -1.25 47.07 -80.73
CA PHE A 635 -0.29 46.93 -79.65
C PHE A 635 0.87 46.05 -80.10
N ILE A 636 2.06 46.31 -79.56
CA ILE A 636 3.23 45.44 -79.76
C ILE A 636 2.96 44.05 -79.17
N ASP A 637 3.59 43.02 -79.75
CA ASP A 637 3.38 41.62 -79.37
C ASP A 637 3.63 41.40 -77.86
N GLU A 638 4.68 42.01 -77.32
CA GLU A 638 5.04 41.92 -75.91
C GLU A 638 3.94 42.48 -74.99
N TYR A 639 3.21 43.51 -75.44
CA TYR A 639 2.12 44.10 -74.68
C TYR A 639 0.86 43.24 -74.75
N CYS A 640 0.60 42.62 -75.90
CA CYS A 640 -0.51 41.70 -76.11
C CYS A 640 -0.39 40.45 -75.22
N GLU A 641 0.81 39.87 -75.14
CA GLU A 641 1.11 38.71 -74.29
C GLU A 641 0.86 39.00 -72.80
N CYS A 642 1.30 40.17 -72.32
CA CYS A 642 1.08 40.60 -70.93
C CYS A 642 -0.39 40.84 -70.56
N HIS A 643 -1.25 41.20 -71.52
CA HIS A 643 -2.60 41.70 -71.23
C HIS A 643 -3.72 40.86 -71.87
N SER A 644 -3.40 39.69 -72.43
CA SER A 644 -4.36 38.79 -73.10
C SER A 644 -5.15 39.48 -74.22
N ILE A 645 -4.47 40.34 -74.98
CA ILE A 645 -5.02 41.01 -76.17
C ILE A 645 -4.65 40.15 -77.39
N GLU A 646 -5.56 40.05 -78.36
CA GLU A 646 -5.30 39.34 -79.61
C GLU A 646 -4.25 40.08 -80.44
N THR A 647 -3.13 39.41 -80.74
CA THR A 647 -2.09 39.91 -81.65
C THR A 647 -2.73 40.19 -83.02
N ASP A 648 -2.43 41.35 -83.61
CA ASP A 648 -3.05 41.90 -84.83
C ASP A 648 -4.44 42.56 -84.70
N SER A 649 -5.01 42.63 -83.50
CA SER A 649 -6.25 43.42 -83.32
C SER A 649 -5.99 44.94 -83.51
N VAL A 650 -6.77 45.55 -84.40
CA VAL A 650 -6.69 47.00 -84.69
C VAL A 650 -7.50 47.77 -83.66
N HIS A 651 -6.86 48.72 -83.01
CA HIS A 651 -7.47 49.61 -82.04
C HIS A 651 -7.44 51.05 -82.53
N CYS A 652 -8.41 51.85 -82.08
CA CYS A 652 -8.49 53.27 -82.37
C CYS A 652 -8.39 54.05 -81.06
N ASN A 653 -7.46 54.99 -80.98
CA ASN A 653 -7.31 55.89 -79.84
C ASN A 653 -6.46 57.11 -80.25
N PHE A 654 -5.95 57.83 -79.27
CA PHE A 654 -4.94 58.87 -79.43
C PHE A 654 -3.60 58.43 -78.83
N ILE A 655 -2.52 59.03 -79.31
CA ILE A 655 -1.20 58.90 -78.70
C ILE A 655 -1.12 59.91 -77.56
N ALA A 656 -0.98 59.44 -76.31
CA ALA A 656 -0.99 60.30 -75.13
C ALA A 656 0.08 61.41 -75.18
N GLN A 657 1.24 61.12 -75.76
CA GLN A 657 2.32 62.08 -75.95
C GLN A 657 1.98 63.19 -76.95
N GLU A 658 1.07 62.96 -77.89
CA GLU A 658 0.59 64.00 -78.82
C GLU A 658 -0.56 64.80 -78.22
N VAL A 659 -1.39 64.17 -77.39
CA VAL A 659 -2.53 64.82 -76.73
C VAL A 659 -2.08 65.86 -75.71
N ILE A 660 -0.95 65.65 -75.02
CA ILE A 660 -0.52 66.50 -73.91
C ILE A 660 -0.32 67.98 -74.30
N ASP A 661 -0.02 68.25 -75.56
CA ASP A 661 0.17 69.61 -76.08
C ASP A 661 -1.17 70.37 -76.27
N VAL A 662 -2.29 69.65 -76.36
CA VAL A 662 -3.62 70.20 -76.65
C VAL A 662 -4.57 70.09 -75.46
N PHE A 663 -4.57 68.93 -74.78
CA PHE A 663 -5.34 68.63 -73.57
C PHE A 663 -4.41 68.03 -72.51
N PRO A 664 -3.53 68.85 -71.89
CA PRO A 664 -2.57 68.36 -70.88
C PRO A 664 -3.26 67.67 -69.70
N GLU A 665 -4.47 68.09 -69.34
CA GLU A 665 -5.28 67.51 -68.26
C GLU A 665 -5.77 66.08 -68.55
N CYS A 666 -5.79 65.66 -69.81
CA CYS A 666 -6.23 64.32 -70.20
C CYS A 666 -5.11 63.28 -70.10
N VAL A 667 -3.86 63.69 -69.93
CA VAL A 667 -2.72 62.78 -69.93
C VAL A 667 -2.25 62.53 -68.50
N VAL A 668 -2.24 61.26 -68.11
CA VAL A 668 -1.87 60.83 -66.76
C VAL A 668 -0.61 59.98 -66.78
N ASP A 669 0.21 60.12 -65.75
CA ASP A 669 1.30 59.19 -65.49
C ASP A 669 0.73 57.91 -64.86
N VAL A 670 0.89 56.78 -65.52
CA VAL A 670 0.36 55.48 -65.03
C VAL A 670 1.25 54.93 -63.90
N GLY A 671 2.48 55.44 -63.76
CA GLY A 671 3.42 55.03 -62.71
C GLY A 671 3.83 53.56 -62.79
N GLN A 672 3.57 52.91 -63.93
CA GLN A 672 3.91 51.52 -64.19
C GLN A 672 5.15 51.44 -65.09
N GLU A 673 6.04 50.54 -64.74
CA GLU A 673 7.12 50.06 -65.59
C GLU A 673 6.58 48.95 -66.50
N PHE A 674 6.87 49.02 -67.79
CA PHE A 674 6.54 47.95 -68.72
C PHE A 674 7.76 47.04 -68.89
N HIS A 675 7.61 45.78 -68.52
CA HIS A 675 8.64 44.75 -68.64
C HIS A 675 8.26 43.74 -69.72
N ASP A 676 9.26 43.18 -70.37
CA ASP A 676 9.12 42.06 -71.29
C ASP A 676 8.53 40.84 -70.56
N HIS A 677 7.48 40.23 -71.14
CA HIS A 677 6.76 39.11 -70.52
C HIS A 677 7.62 37.85 -70.34
N SER A 678 8.54 37.61 -71.28
CA SER A 678 9.35 36.39 -71.38
C SER A 678 10.67 36.51 -70.61
N THR A 679 11.27 37.71 -70.57
CA THR A 679 12.60 37.94 -69.99
C THR A 679 12.56 38.73 -68.67
N GLY A 680 11.47 39.48 -68.41
CA GLY A 680 11.32 40.34 -67.24
C GLY A 680 12.13 41.65 -67.30
N GLU A 681 12.82 41.93 -68.41
CA GLU A 681 13.63 43.13 -68.59
C GLU A 681 12.74 44.38 -68.72
N LEU A 682 13.16 45.50 -68.11
CA LEU A 682 12.47 46.78 -68.20
C LEU A 682 12.56 47.35 -69.61
N MET A 683 11.43 47.51 -70.29
CA MET A 683 11.35 48.07 -71.64
C MET A 683 11.05 49.57 -71.61
N PHE A 684 10.09 50.01 -70.81
CA PHE A 684 9.70 51.43 -70.72
C PHE A 684 9.35 51.83 -69.28
N THR A 685 9.82 53.01 -68.86
CA THR A 685 9.39 53.68 -67.61
C THR A 685 8.36 54.77 -67.91
N ASN A 686 7.56 55.17 -66.92
CA ASN A 686 6.63 56.29 -67.03
C ASN A 686 5.62 56.13 -68.19
N LEU A 687 4.97 54.96 -68.27
CA LEU A 687 3.88 54.76 -69.22
C LEU A 687 2.82 55.86 -69.04
N LYS A 688 2.37 56.43 -70.16
CA LYS A 688 1.34 57.46 -70.19
C LYS A 688 -0.03 56.82 -70.42
N GLY A 689 -1.01 57.27 -69.65
CA GLY A 689 -2.42 56.92 -69.78
C GLY A 689 -3.19 58.11 -70.30
N LEU A 690 -4.40 57.84 -70.79
CA LEU A 690 -5.28 58.85 -71.34
C LEU A 690 -6.67 58.77 -70.72
N ASP A 691 -7.11 59.83 -70.04
CA ASP A 691 -8.50 60.08 -69.70
C ASP A 691 -9.16 60.91 -70.81
N ALA A 692 -9.81 60.21 -71.74
CA ALA A 692 -10.41 60.82 -72.93
C ALA A 692 -11.76 61.54 -72.65
N HIS A 693 -12.23 61.62 -71.40
CA HIS A 693 -13.56 62.18 -71.11
C HIS A 693 -13.68 63.63 -71.58
N ALA A 694 -12.74 64.50 -71.22
CA ALA A 694 -12.82 65.91 -71.60
C ALA A 694 -12.74 66.09 -73.12
N ILE A 695 -11.91 65.30 -73.81
CA ILE A 695 -11.82 65.29 -75.29
C ILE A 695 -13.18 64.94 -75.89
N ASN A 696 -13.85 63.89 -75.41
CA ASN A 696 -15.17 63.47 -75.90
C ASN A 696 -16.24 64.57 -75.76
N ILE A 697 -16.24 65.28 -74.63
CA ILE A 697 -17.18 66.39 -74.41
C ILE A 697 -16.85 67.59 -75.32
N HIS A 698 -15.56 67.91 -75.52
CA HIS A 698 -15.15 68.95 -76.46
C HIS A 698 -15.43 68.57 -77.92
N MET A 699 -15.33 67.30 -78.29
CA MET A 699 -15.74 66.82 -79.63
C MET A 699 -17.21 67.12 -79.92
N LEU A 700 -18.10 66.93 -78.94
CA LEU A 700 -19.51 67.29 -79.10
C LEU A 700 -19.70 68.80 -79.31
N SER A 701 -19.00 69.62 -78.51
CA SER A 701 -19.05 71.08 -78.64
C SER A 701 -18.48 71.57 -79.98
N ALA A 702 -17.40 70.96 -80.45
CA ALA A 702 -16.81 71.20 -81.76
C ALA A 702 -17.78 70.85 -82.91
N ILE A 703 -18.52 69.75 -82.80
CA ILE A 703 -19.55 69.38 -83.78
C ILE A 703 -20.67 70.42 -83.81
N GLN A 704 -21.08 70.95 -82.65
CA GLN A 704 -22.08 72.02 -82.57
C GLN A 704 -21.58 73.31 -83.24
N GLU A 705 -20.30 73.66 -83.05
CA GLU A 705 -19.67 74.78 -83.75
C GLU A 705 -19.64 74.55 -85.26
N LEU A 706 -19.18 73.37 -85.70
CA LEU A 706 -19.13 73.03 -87.12
C LEU A 706 -20.51 73.12 -87.78
N LYS A 707 -21.56 72.69 -87.09
CA LYS A 707 -22.95 72.83 -87.55
C LYS A 707 -23.35 74.31 -87.65
N THR A 708 -22.99 75.13 -86.66
CA THR A 708 -23.24 76.57 -86.66
C THR A 708 -22.57 77.26 -87.85
N GLN A 709 -21.30 76.95 -88.09
CA GLN A 709 -20.54 77.47 -89.23
C GLN A 709 -21.10 76.97 -90.56
N LEU A 710 -21.52 75.71 -90.66
CA LEU A 710 -22.14 75.13 -91.85
C LEU A 710 -23.48 75.82 -92.16
N ASP A 711 -24.30 76.10 -91.15
CA ASP A 711 -25.57 76.80 -91.34
C ASP A 711 -25.36 78.26 -91.76
N ALA A 712 -24.36 78.94 -91.19
CA ALA A 712 -23.96 80.28 -91.62
C ALA A 712 -23.45 80.28 -93.07
N ALA A 713 -22.66 79.27 -93.45
CA ALA A 713 -22.17 79.10 -94.81
C ALA A 713 -23.32 78.85 -95.79
N ASN A 714 -24.26 77.95 -95.46
CA ASN A 714 -25.43 77.66 -96.28
C ASN A 714 -26.33 78.89 -96.45
N ALA A 715 -26.58 79.65 -95.38
CA ALA A 715 -27.35 80.89 -95.47
C ALA A 715 -26.70 81.92 -96.41
N ARG A 716 -25.37 82.04 -96.36
CA ARG A 716 -24.61 82.90 -97.28
C ARG A 716 -24.63 82.40 -98.72
N ILE A 717 -24.54 81.10 -98.93
CA ILE A 717 -24.70 80.48 -100.25
C ILE A 717 -26.09 80.79 -100.80
N SER A 718 -27.16 80.58 -100.04
CA SER A 718 -28.52 80.91 -100.48
C SER A 718 -28.70 82.40 -100.80
N GLN A 719 -28.04 83.29 -100.06
CA GLN A 719 -28.04 84.73 -100.36
C GLN A 719 -27.24 85.10 -101.62
N LEU A 720 -26.16 84.37 -101.90
CA LEU A 720 -25.37 84.52 -103.13
C LEU A 720 -26.07 83.92 -104.36
N GLU A 721 -26.85 82.85 -104.19
CA GLU A 721 -27.62 82.19 -105.25
C GLU A 721 -28.94 82.91 -105.59
N SER A 722 -29.39 83.83 -104.72
CA SER A 722 -30.61 84.64 -104.91
C SER A 722 -30.36 86.04 -105.49
N ASN A 723 -29.09 86.40 -105.74
CA ASN A 723 -28.66 87.56 -106.54
C ASN A 723 -28.11 87.09 -107.88
#